data_AF-A0A849EVQ9-F1
#
_entry.id   AF-A0A849EVQ9-F1
#
_cell.length_a   1.000
_cell.length_b   1.000
_cell.length_c   1.000
_cell.angle_alpha   90.00
_cell.angle_beta   90.00
_cell.angle_gamma   90.00
#
_symmetry.space_group_name_H-M   'P 1'
#
loop_
_entity.id
_entity.type
_entity.pdbx_description
1 polymer ?
#
loop_
_entity_poly.entity_id
_entity_poly.type
_entity_poly.pdbx_seq_one_letter_code
_entity_poly.pdbx_strand_id
1 'polypeptide(L)'
;MNNAPFAPPIVSRSTTGMLSEPVDPCRILLIELINLFGLFMKHARNVKGARANTVLFDQMVRLMDVLDNRHGHDGGMIMRRIGPAAAMRQEKPDYFIIFGDQAFRGSEAFTHGNHLRHGAHHLAVAMDQAFACFHAHGIHALYIQLPGNQPEKIDQFRLALNIAARFRQAVENNASITFRHLGRNLSVPLVRDSDGKPNPNLTLVAGLNGISAVNMRELVKQAVAFCRLSPQTDEQDCSSDNYNKIFNVRSLRSQLIQPLLEINNLPWMHNVHLPVDPSLPGPTADIDLQVDVYTPITGKAEAETGIGDELTPLGHHDDPTGKHIELAVDIDRYLAPPDKTLLDSITGIFDFDFAILTAEALGAHIGLVTRLLNSIVAQASDTELVDRLLIFVQARLQAFPCQVLRQIHVRRQGLKLEIGGRKMIIGLVHPRLIDLIKLVKERAALQEKIDTFKKHPGPLFDSGFSDMGERFELSGPQGEKTLALLRACFDDLGRFNRSYFAQRIEALRAHASTVFEVLWCVLRHAVPTEERLAILHSLPMLVEKMNDVKPALRFLLSDLLQHPDQIAASDRNAFFLATLMLRTHNRERMSDHHLTSEDVLAVRKNLNHEVVDYVAGRLDKDRDRLQTKFSAIRTALHGTGVDTKASDGAERLTFSALLAMERECLIFLSLVGGKTSHAVLHAALEYYGDPHADVYHDDRFGGYLAALMDQLRIVLRGVARSGQAKDLDLLKKLEQSASSMMSIDADPAYTQKAQQTLQWVAPAIRAIQVRWQ
;
A
#
# COMPACT_ATOMS: atom_id res chain seq x y z
N MET A 1 43.46 28.00 -13.75
CA MET A 1 42.94 27.63 -15.07
C MET A 1 41.67 28.43 -15.32
N ASN A 2 41.59 29.12 -16.45
CA ASN A 2 40.55 30.10 -16.78
C ASN A 2 39.21 29.40 -17.06
N ASN A 3 38.16 29.70 -16.28
CA ASN A 3 36.78 29.36 -16.63
C ASN A 3 36.08 30.62 -17.16
N ALA A 4 35.91 30.66 -18.49
CA ALA A 4 35.03 31.58 -19.20
C ALA A 4 33.55 31.25 -18.90
N PRO A 5 32.60 32.19 -19.11
CA PRO A 5 31.19 31.93 -18.86
C PRO A 5 30.63 30.88 -19.84
N PHE A 6 29.97 29.87 -19.29
CA PHE A 6 29.31 28.79 -20.02
C PHE A 6 28.19 29.34 -20.92
N ALA A 7 28.38 29.27 -22.24
CA ALA A 7 27.29 29.25 -23.21
C ALA A 7 26.94 27.79 -23.55
N PRO A 8 25.66 27.39 -23.60
CA PRO A 8 25.29 26.04 -23.96
C PRO A 8 25.59 25.75 -25.44
N PRO A 9 25.89 24.50 -25.82
CA PRO A 9 26.03 24.12 -27.22
C PRO A 9 24.67 24.23 -27.91
N ILE A 10 24.65 24.88 -29.07
CA ILE A 10 23.50 24.87 -29.98
C ILE A 10 23.38 23.44 -30.51
N VAL A 11 22.44 22.67 -29.97
CA VAL A 11 22.06 21.37 -30.52
C VAL A 11 21.35 21.62 -31.85
N SER A 12 22.08 21.45 -32.95
CA SER A 12 21.50 21.40 -34.28
C SER A 12 20.66 20.13 -34.41
N ARG A 13 19.35 20.30 -34.62
CA ARG A 13 18.43 19.19 -34.95
C ARG A 13 18.77 18.68 -36.35
N SER A 14 19.46 17.56 -36.45
CA SER A 14 19.46 16.71 -37.63
C SER A 14 18.25 15.78 -37.58
N THR A 15 17.24 16.11 -38.38
CA THR A 15 16.05 15.28 -38.62
C THR A 15 16.45 14.09 -39.48
N THR A 16 16.77 12.94 -38.88
CA THR A 16 16.89 11.67 -39.62
C THR A 16 16.83 10.46 -38.69
N GLY A 17 15.83 9.59 -38.89
CA GLY A 17 15.88 8.16 -38.53
C GLY A 17 15.34 7.79 -37.14
N MET A 18 14.04 7.45 -37.09
CA MET A 18 13.44 6.73 -35.96
C MET A 18 14.02 5.30 -35.88
N LEU A 19 14.95 5.08 -34.96
CA LEU A 19 15.24 3.78 -34.36
C LEU A 19 15.20 3.95 -32.85
N SER A 20 14.42 3.08 -32.19
CA SER A 20 14.18 3.09 -30.75
C SER A 20 15.47 2.83 -29.97
N GLU A 21 16.05 3.86 -29.37
CA GLU A 21 17.13 3.68 -28.41
C GLU A 21 16.59 3.18 -27.05
N PRO A 22 17.28 2.24 -26.39
CA PRO A 22 16.91 1.75 -25.06
C PRO A 22 16.95 2.89 -24.03
N VAL A 23 16.11 2.80 -22.99
CA VAL A 23 16.14 3.74 -21.86
C VAL A 23 17.55 3.76 -21.24
N ASP A 24 18.23 4.90 -21.35
CA ASP A 24 19.60 5.07 -20.87
C ASP A 24 19.69 4.80 -19.35
N PRO A 25 20.55 3.89 -18.89
CA PRO A 25 20.84 3.67 -17.48
C PRO A 25 21.14 4.95 -16.68
N CYS A 26 21.74 5.97 -17.31
CA CYS A 26 22.00 7.27 -16.71
C CYS A 26 20.70 7.96 -16.26
N ARG A 27 19.64 7.87 -17.09
CA ARG A 27 18.33 8.44 -16.81
C ARG A 27 17.68 7.83 -15.58
N ILE A 28 17.80 6.51 -15.39
CA ILE A 28 17.27 5.81 -14.21
C ILE A 28 17.97 6.29 -12.93
N LEU A 29 19.31 6.40 -12.97
CA LEU A 29 20.10 6.89 -11.84
C LEU A 29 19.76 8.33 -11.46
N LEU A 30 19.53 9.21 -12.46
CA LEU A 30 19.10 10.58 -12.22
C LEU A 30 17.72 10.64 -11.56
N ILE A 31 16.79 9.81 -12.00
CA ILE A 31 15.45 9.71 -11.41
C ILE A 31 15.53 9.25 -9.96
N GLU A 32 16.34 8.23 -9.66
CA GLU A 32 16.54 7.72 -8.31
C GLU A 32 17.19 8.77 -7.40
N LEU A 33 18.21 9.47 -7.91
CA LEU A 33 18.86 10.57 -7.19
C LEU A 33 17.88 11.70 -6.86
N ILE A 34 17.03 12.09 -7.81
CA ILE A 34 15.98 13.10 -7.62
C ILE A 34 14.97 12.66 -6.55
N ASN A 35 14.57 11.39 -6.56
CA ASN A 35 13.70 10.84 -5.53
C ASN A 35 14.35 10.91 -4.14
N LEU A 36 15.63 10.54 -4.01
CA LEU A 36 16.36 10.65 -2.75
C LEU A 36 16.46 12.11 -2.26
N PHE A 37 16.61 13.09 -3.16
CA PHE A 37 16.54 14.51 -2.80
C PHE A 37 15.18 14.88 -2.19
N GLY A 38 14.09 14.46 -2.83
CA GLY A 38 12.73 14.68 -2.31
C GLY A 38 12.51 14.05 -0.94
N LEU A 39 12.92 12.79 -0.77
CA LEU A 39 12.84 12.07 0.50
C LEU A 39 13.68 12.74 1.60
N PHE A 40 14.92 13.12 1.29
CA PHE A 40 15.78 13.82 2.24
C PHE A 40 15.14 15.13 2.72
N MET A 41 14.61 15.94 1.81
CA MET A 41 13.94 17.20 2.16
C MET A 41 12.70 16.97 3.03
N LYS A 42 11.93 15.91 2.75
CA LYS A 42 10.75 15.52 3.54
C LYS A 42 11.12 15.10 4.96
N HIS A 43 12.15 14.27 5.13
CA HIS A 43 12.54 13.71 6.43
C HIS A 43 13.40 14.64 7.28
N ALA A 44 14.13 15.59 6.69
CA ALA A 44 14.94 16.57 7.39
C ALA A 44 14.16 17.41 8.42
N ARG A 45 12.86 17.59 8.21
CA ARG A 45 11.96 18.35 9.11
C ARG A 45 11.67 17.63 10.43
N ASN A 46 11.76 16.31 10.46
CA ASN A 46 11.35 15.52 11.62
C ASN A 46 12.55 15.20 12.51
N VAL A 47 12.49 15.59 13.80
CA VAL A 47 13.56 15.33 14.80
C VAL A 47 13.87 13.82 14.94
N LYS A 48 12.87 12.96 14.70
CA LYS A 48 13.02 11.49 14.69
C LYS A 48 13.70 10.94 13.43
N GLY A 49 13.86 11.75 12.38
CA GLY A 49 14.41 11.36 11.07
C GLY A 49 15.94 11.41 10.96
N ALA A 50 16.67 11.74 12.03
CA ALA A 50 18.13 11.91 11.96
C ALA A 50 18.87 10.66 11.46
N ARG A 51 18.44 9.45 11.87
CA ARG A 51 19.03 8.19 11.39
C ARG A 51 18.67 7.90 9.93
N ALA A 52 17.43 8.19 9.52
CA ALA A 52 16.98 8.01 8.14
C ALA A 52 17.73 8.95 7.18
N ASN A 53 17.98 10.20 7.59
CA ASN A 53 18.70 11.18 6.77
C ASN A 53 20.15 10.77 6.51
N THR A 54 20.82 10.11 7.46
CA THR A 54 22.18 9.58 7.24
C THR A 54 22.17 8.51 6.17
N VAL A 55 21.26 7.54 6.25
CA VAL A 55 21.15 6.45 5.27
C VAL A 55 20.80 6.99 3.88
N LEU A 56 19.83 7.91 3.79
CA LEU A 56 19.46 8.55 2.53
C LEU A 56 20.63 9.31 1.92
N PHE A 57 21.37 10.09 2.74
CA PHE A 57 22.52 10.83 2.26
C PHE A 57 23.63 9.90 1.75
N ASP A 58 23.92 8.81 2.46
CA ASP A 58 24.95 7.86 2.04
C ASP A 58 24.56 7.14 0.74
N GLN A 59 23.26 6.89 0.50
CA GLN A 59 22.76 6.42 -0.79
C GLN A 59 22.93 7.48 -1.89
N MET A 60 22.65 8.75 -1.61
CA MET A 60 22.84 9.84 -2.57
C MET A 60 24.30 10.00 -2.98
N VAL A 61 25.23 9.92 -2.02
CA VAL A 61 26.67 9.99 -2.31
C VAL A 61 27.10 8.85 -3.22
N ARG A 62 26.62 7.62 -2.98
CA ARG A 62 26.89 6.48 -3.86
C ARG A 62 26.37 6.71 -5.29
N LEU A 63 25.14 7.20 -5.43
CA LEU A 63 24.59 7.49 -6.77
C LEU A 63 25.32 8.63 -7.47
N MET A 64 25.71 9.66 -6.72
CA MET A 64 26.48 10.77 -7.27
C MET A 64 27.88 10.34 -7.72
N ASP A 65 28.55 9.45 -6.99
CA ASP A 65 29.83 8.86 -7.41
C ASP A 65 29.67 8.00 -8.67
N VAL A 66 28.60 7.20 -8.77
CA VAL A 66 28.30 6.44 -10.00
C VAL A 66 28.03 7.38 -11.18
N LEU A 67 27.33 8.49 -10.95
CA LEU A 67 27.06 9.49 -11.99
C LEU A 67 28.33 10.24 -12.40
N ASP A 68 29.18 10.64 -11.45
CA ASP A 68 30.43 11.40 -11.69
C ASP A 68 31.47 10.59 -12.50
N ASN A 69 31.41 9.26 -12.41
CA ASN A 69 32.24 8.35 -13.19
C ASN A 69 31.74 8.14 -14.64
N ARG A 70 30.64 8.77 -15.06
CA ARG A 70 30.15 8.68 -16.44
C ARG A 70 30.75 9.78 -17.33
N HIS A 71 30.96 9.45 -18.60
CA HIS A 71 31.43 10.42 -19.58
C HIS A 71 30.26 11.30 -20.08
N GLY A 72 30.56 12.51 -20.53
CA GLY A 72 29.58 13.39 -21.20
C GLY A 72 28.91 14.44 -20.31
N HIS A 73 29.37 14.66 -19.07
CA HIS A 73 28.85 15.70 -18.19
C HIS A 73 29.92 16.66 -17.67
N ASP A 74 29.50 17.88 -17.32
CA ASP A 74 30.37 18.93 -16.77
C ASP A 74 30.44 18.90 -15.22
N GLY A 75 29.97 17.82 -14.59
CA GLY A 75 29.98 17.65 -13.13
C GLY A 75 28.83 18.38 -12.41
N GLY A 76 27.79 18.78 -13.15
CA GLY A 76 26.63 19.49 -12.62
C GLY A 76 25.31 18.94 -13.15
N MET A 77 24.27 19.00 -12.30
CA MET A 77 22.88 18.66 -12.63
C MET A 77 22.01 19.90 -12.48
N ILE A 78 21.14 20.14 -13.45
CA ILE A 78 20.15 21.22 -13.42
C ILE A 78 18.76 20.61 -13.43
N MET A 79 17.89 21.11 -12.56
CA MET A 79 16.48 20.77 -12.54
C MET A 79 15.67 22.06 -12.54
N ARG A 80 14.70 22.19 -13.45
CA ARG A 80 13.90 23.41 -13.63
C ARG A 80 12.43 23.08 -13.81
N ARG A 81 11.54 23.74 -13.09
CA ARG A 81 10.09 23.58 -13.26
C ARG A 81 9.65 24.08 -14.64
N ILE A 82 8.80 23.29 -15.30
CA ILE A 82 8.15 23.64 -16.57
C ILE A 82 6.68 23.99 -16.29
N GLY A 83 6.14 25.00 -16.97
CA GLY A 83 4.75 25.43 -16.86
C GLY A 83 4.60 26.94 -16.61
N PRO A 84 3.45 27.55 -16.95
CA PRO A 84 3.24 28.99 -16.82
C PRO A 84 3.24 29.42 -15.35
N ALA A 85 3.96 30.51 -15.05
CA ALA A 85 4.03 31.09 -13.70
C ALA A 85 2.64 31.50 -13.15
N ALA A 86 1.65 31.73 -14.01
CA ALA A 86 0.27 32.06 -13.64
C ALA A 86 -0.55 30.83 -13.17
N ALA A 87 -0.19 29.60 -13.55
CA ALA A 87 -0.87 28.37 -13.11
C ALA A 87 -0.36 27.83 -11.76
N MET A 88 0.18 28.71 -10.91
CA MET A 88 0.87 28.37 -9.65
C MET A 88 0.00 27.72 -8.57
N ARG A 89 -1.32 27.52 -8.77
CA ARG A 89 -2.22 27.02 -7.72
C ARG A 89 -2.93 25.69 -8.00
N GLN A 90 -2.92 25.14 -9.22
CA GLN A 90 -3.79 23.99 -9.54
C GLN A 90 -3.20 22.89 -10.43
N GLU A 91 -2.06 23.08 -11.09
CA GLU A 91 -1.43 22.04 -11.93
C GLU A 91 -0.32 21.25 -11.21
N LYS A 92 -0.26 19.95 -11.50
CA LYS A 92 0.80 19.04 -11.07
C LYS A 92 2.18 19.59 -11.50
N PRO A 93 3.15 19.79 -10.59
CA PRO A 93 4.44 20.37 -10.95
C PRO A 93 5.26 19.35 -11.78
N ASP A 94 5.74 19.78 -12.95
CA ASP A 94 6.68 19.02 -13.78
C ASP A 94 8.01 19.76 -13.89
N TYR A 95 9.11 19.01 -14.08
CA TYR A 95 10.46 19.55 -14.15
C TYR A 95 11.22 19.03 -15.38
N PHE A 96 12.03 19.90 -15.97
CA PHE A 96 13.06 19.58 -16.93
C PHE A 96 14.36 19.28 -16.20
N ILE A 97 15.00 18.19 -16.55
CA ILE A 97 16.24 17.73 -15.94
C ILE A 97 17.32 17.73 -17.00
N ILE A 98 18.49 18.27 -16.67
CA ILE A 98 19.67 18.33 -17.54
C ILE A 98 20.87 17.80 -16.76
N PHE A 99 21.58 16.85 -17.34
CA PHE A 99 22.83 16.30 -16.80
C PHE A 99 23.71 15.83 -17.96
N GLY A 100 24.72 16.63 -18.30
CA GLY A 100 25.56 16.36 -19.47
C GLY A 100 24.77 16.41 -20.79
N ASP A 101 24.90 15.35 -21.58
CA ASP A 101 24.14 15.15 -22.82
C ASP A 101 22.67 14.73 -22.59
N GLN A 102 22.32 14.34 -21.36
CA GLN A 102 20.96 13.95 -21.00
C GLN A 102 20.10 15.17 -20.71
N ALA A 103 18.98 15.29 -21.43
CA ALA A 103 17.97 16.29 -21.16
C ALA A 103 16.56 15.71 -21.35
N PHE A 104 15.72 15.78 -20.32
CA PHE A 104 14.36 15.23 -20.40
C PHE A 104 13.36 15.92 -19.49
N ARG A 105 12.07 15.84 -19.86
CA ARG A 105 10.96 16.19 -18.97
C ARG A 105 10.64 15.03 -18.03
N GLY A 106 10.27 15.35 -16.79
CA GLY A 106 9.84 14.35 -15.82
C GLY A 106 8.60 13.57 -16.28
N SER A 107 7.63 14.24 -16.90
CA SER A 107 6.48 13.56 -17.55
C SER A 107 6.87 12.62 -18.68
N GLU A 108 7.94 12.93 -19.42
CA GLU A 108 8.44 12.13 -20.54
C GLU A 108 9.49 11.09 -20.10
N ALA A 109 9.84 11.04 -18.80
CA ALA A 109 10.83 10.14 -18.21
C ALA A 109 10.55 8.66 -18.49
N PHE A 110 9.27 8.30 -18.67
CA PHE A 110 8.82 6.91 -18.74
C PHE A 110 8.06 6.56 -20.03
N THR A 111 7.86 7.50 -20.95
CA THR A 111 7.02 7.31 -22.15
C THR A 111 7.70 6.51 -23.27
N HIS A 112 9.02 6.27 -23.20
CA HIS A 112 9.80 5.72 -24.32
C HIS A 112 10.28 4.26 -24.15
N GLY A 113 9.80 3.53 -23.14
CA GLY A 113 10.25 2.16 -22.87
C GLY A 113 9.11 1.13 -22.81
N ASN A 114 8.68 0.59 -23.95
CA ASN A 114 7.66 -0.47 -23.99
C ASN A 114 8.09 -1.78 -23.28
N HIS A 115 9.36 -1.91 -22.87
CA HIS A 115 9.93 -3.11 -22.24
C HIS A 115 10.12 -3.03 -20.71
N LEU A 116 9.79 -1.93 -20.04
CA LEU A 116 10.01 -1.74 -18.58
C LEU A 116 8.70 -1.66 -17.77
N ARG A 117 7.66 -2.39 -18.20
CA ARG A 117 6.27 -2.22 -17.72
C ARG A 117 5.99 -2.52 -16.23
N HIS A 118 6.91 -3.14 -15.49
CA HIS A 118 6.68 -3.46 -14.07
C HIS A 118 7.56 -2.67 -13.08
N GLY A 119 8.72 -2.14 -13.50
CA GLY A 119 9.61 -1.33 -12.64
C GLY A 119 9.41 0.18 -12.79
N ALA A 120 8.97 0.65 -13.95
CA ALA A 120 8.88 2.09 -14.26
C ALA A 120 7.77 2.83 -13.49
N HIS A 121 6.71 2.14 -13.06
CA HIS A 121 5.59 2.79 -12.37
C HIS A 121 5.96 3.30 -10.97
N HIS A 122 6.79 2.55 -10.22
CA HIS A 122 7.32 3.01 -8.93
C HIS A 122 8.18 4.26 -9.08
N LEU A 123 9.03 4.31 -10.13
CA LEU A 123 9.88 5.46 -10.41
C LEU A 123 9.05 6.70 -10.82
N ALA A 124 7.97 6.52 -11.58
CA ALA A 124 7.06 7.61 -11.93
C ALA A 124 6.37 8.20 -10.69
N VAL A 125 5.84 7.34 -9.81
CA VAL A 125 5.24 7.78 -8.54
C VAL A 125 6.28 8.46 -7.64
N ALA A 126 7.51 7.94 -7.60
CA ALA A 126 8.61 8.51 -6.84
C ALA A 126 9.00 9.91 -7.34
N MET A 127 9.08 10.11 -8.66
CA MET A 127 9.31 11.43 -9.25
C MET A 127 8.20 12.42 -8.91
N ASP A 128 6.94 12.02 -9.03
CA ASP A 128 5.80 12.87 -8.70
C ASP A 128 5.84 13.35 -7.25
N GLN A 129 6.21 12.45 -6.33
CA GLN A 129 6.39 12.78 -4.91
C GLN A 129 7.55 13.75 -4.69
N ALA A 130 8.69 13.53 -5.37
CA ALA A 130 9.84 14.42 -5.29
C ALA A 130 9.49 15.83 -5.82
N PHE A 131 8.79 15.92 -6.95
CA PHE A 131 8.36 17.18 -7.54
C PHE A 131 7.35 17.93 -6.66
N ALA A 132 6.38 17.21 -6.09
CA ALA A 132 5.49 17.78 -5.09
C ALA A 132 6.28 18.31 -3.88
N CYS A 133 7.33 17.59 -3.44
CA CYS A 133 8.20 18.03 -2.36
C CYS A 133 8.96 19.31 -2.71
N PHE A 134 9.61 19.39 -3.88
CA PHE A 134 10.34 20.58 -4.33
C PHE A 134 9.40 21.79 -4.46
N HIS A 135 8.22 21.58 -5.03
CA HIS A 135 7.20 22.61 -5.11
C HIS A 135 6.76 23.11 -3.72
N ALA A 136 6.52 22.19 -2.78
CA ALA A 136 6.22 22.50 -1.38
C ALA A 136 7.41 23.16 -0.65
N HIS A 137 8.62 23.14 -1.18
CA HIS A 137 9.78 23.89 -0.67
C HIS A 137 10.02 25.21 -1.42
N GLY A 138 9.21 25.53 -2.44
CA GLY A 138 9.40 26.72 -3.27
C GLY A 138 10.59 26.61 -4.23
N ILE A 139 11.02 25.40 -4.57
CA ILE A 139 12.15 25.13 -5.46
C ILE A 139 11.61 25.06 -6.88
N HIS A 140 11.88 26.08 -7.68
CA HIS A 140 11.52 26.18 -9.10
C HIS A 140 12.72 25.89 -10.00
N ALA A 141 13.93 26.14 -9.51
CA ALA A 141 15.16 25.73 -10.15
C ALA A 141 16.14 25.23 -9.08
N LEU A 142 16.90 24.20 -9.43
CA LEU A 142 17.92 23.61 -8.59
C LEU A 142 19.15 23.34 -9.45
N TYR A 143 20.29 23.84 -9.03
CA TYR A 143 21.58 23.47 -9.56
C TYR A 143 22.36 22.72 -8.49
N ILE A 144 22.91 21.57 -8.85
CA ILE A 144 23.73 20.73 -7.98
C ILE A 144 25.04 20.48 -8.68
N GLN A 145 26.14 20.85 -8.03
CA GLN A 145 27.48 20.41 -8.44
C GLN A 145 27.82 19.11 -7.72
N LEU A 146 28.25 18.11 -8.47
CA LEU A 146 28.64 16.82 -7.90
C LEU A 146 29.88 17.02 -7.00
N PRO A 147 29.86 16.51 -5.74
CA PRO A 147 30.98 16.71 -4.82
C PRO A 147 32.23 15.90 -5.19
N GLY A 148 32.08 14.90 -6.07
CA GLY A 148 33.10 13.90 -6.37
C GLY A 148 33.53 13.11 -5.12
N ASN A 149 34.71 12.49 -5.19
CA ASN A 149 35.25 11.66 -4.10
C ASN A 149 36.02 12.42 -3.01
N GLN A 150 35.87 13.75 -2.95
CA GLN A 150 36.54 14.58 -1.95
C GLN A 150 35.69 14.65 -0.67
N PRO A 151 36.17 14.14 0.48
CA PRO A 151 35.36 14.06 1.71
C PRO A 151 34.93 15.45 2.21
N GLU A 152 35.77 16.46 2.02
CA GLU A 152 35.45 17.85 2.37
C GLU A 152 34.24 18.39 1.58
N LYS A 153 34.17 18.10 0.28
CA LYS A 153 33.05 18.49 -0.58
C LYS A 153 31.79 17.70 -0.26
N ILE A 154 31.92 16.42 0.08
CA ILE A 154 30.78 15.58 0.52
C ILE A 154 30.19 16.15 1.81
N ASP A 155 31.01 16.54 2.78
CA ASP A 155 30.54 17.14 4.03
C ASP A 155 29.96 18.54 3.82
N GLN A 156 30.56 19.37 2.95
CA GLN A 156 29.98 20.64 2.52
C GLN A 156 28.60 20.43 1.88
N PHE A 157 28.47 19.43 1.01
CA PHE A 157 27.21 19.07 0.37
C PHE A 157 26.16 18.61 1.40
N ARG A 158 26.56 17.76 2.36
CA ARG A 158 25.71 17.32 3.47
C ARG A 158 25.19 18.50 4.28
N LEU A 159 26.07 19.47 4.57
CA LEU A 159 25.71 20.67 5.30
C LEU A 159 24.74 21.55 4.51
N ALA A 160 25.04 21.81 3.23
CA ALA A 160 24.20 22.58 2.33
C ALA A 160 22.79 21.97 2.21
N LEU A 161 22.68 20.65 2.04
CA LEU A 161 21.40 19.97 1.89
C LEU A 161 20.56 20.04 3.18
N ASN A 162 21.21 19.93 4.36
CA ASN A 162 20.53 20.08 5.64
C ASN A 162 19.98 21.50 5.88
N ILE A 163 20.69 22.52 5.40
CA ILE A 163 20.23 23.92 5.44
C ILE A 163 19.05 24.10 4.49
N ALA A 164 19.20 23.69 3.22
CA ALA A 164 18.18 23.80 2.19
C ALA A 164 16.85 23.14 2.60
N ALA A 165 16.90 21.92 3.12
CA ALA A 165 15.72 21.17 3.53
C ALA A 165 14.94 21.82 4.68
N ARG A 166 15.59 22.65 5.51
CA ARG A 166 14.98 23.33 6.67
C ARG A 166 14.72 24.82 6.44
N PHE A 167 15.18 25.36 5.31
CA PHE A 167 15.08 26.79 5.00
C PHE A 167 13.63 27.29 5.04
N ARG A 168 12.70 26.60 4.36
CA ARG A 168 11.29 27.03 4.33
C ARG A 168 10.65 27.08 5.73
N GLN A 169 10.92 26.08 6.57
CA GLN A 169 10.43 26.06 7.94
C GLN A 169 11.01 27.23 8.77
N ALA A 170 12.29 27.55 8.57
CA ALA A 170 12.91 28.70 9.21
C ALA A 170 12.32 30.03 8.72
N VAL A 171 11.94 30.14 7.45
CA VAL A 171 11.21 31.29 6.90
C VAL A 171 9.82 31.40 7.54
N GLU A 172 9.06 30.31 7.57
CA GLU A 172 7.70 30.26 8.14
C GLU A 172 7.69 30.63 9.63
N ASN A 173 8.70 30.18 10.39
CA ASN A 173 8.83 30.46 11.82
C ASN A 173 9.63 31.73 12.13
N ASN A 174 10.20 32.38 11.11
CA ASN A 174 11.15 33.49 11.25
C ASN A 174 12.27 33.20 12.29
N ALA A 175 12.84 31.99 12.25
CA ALA A 175 13.80 31.49 13.23
C ALA A 175 15.12 31.06 12.56
N SER A 176 16.17 30.82 13.36
CA SER A 176 17.41 30.22 12.85
C SER A 176 17.20 28.73 12.55
N ILE A 177 17.94 28.22 11.57
CA ILE A 177 17.94 26.79 11.21
C ILE A 177 18.82 26.06 12.22
N THR A 178 18.25 25.14 12.99
CA THR A 178 18.99 24.37 14.00
C THR A 178 18.95 22.88 13.69
N PHE A 179 20.11 22.22 13.71
CA PHE A 179 20.22 20.77 13.53
C PHE A 179 21.56 20.23 14.06
N ARG A 180 21.66 18.91 14.23
CA ARG A 180 22.91 18.25 14.58
C ARG A 180 23.72 17.94 13.33
N HIS A 181 24.98 18.36 13.31
CA HIS A 181 25.95 18.05 12.26
C HIS A 181 27.26 17.60 12.90
N LEU A 182 27.74 16.41 12.53
CA LEU A 182 28.94 15.78 13.12
C LEU A 182 28.94 15.80 14.67
N GLY A 183 27.79 15.49 15.28
CA GLY A 183 27.63 15.45 16.73
C GLY A 183 27.49 16.81 17.43
N ARG A 184 27.61 17.93 16.71
CA ARG A 184 27.46 19.30 17.24
C ARG A 184 26.11 19.88 16.86
N ASN A 185 25.49 20.64 17.77
CA ASN A 185 24.32 21.44 17.42
C ASN A 185 24.79 22.67 16.62
N LEU A 186 24.42 22.75 15.36
CA LEU A 186 24.67 23.90 14.50
C LEU A 186 23.42 24.80 14.48
N SER A 187 23.63 26.12 14.55
CA SER A 187 22.58 27.13 14.36
C SER A 187 22.99 28.05 13.22
N VAL A 188 22.28 27.98 12.10
CA VAL A 188 22.52 28.79 10.91
C VAL A 188 21.50 29.93 10.88
N PRO A 189 21.94 31.20 10.79
CA PRO A 189 21.03 32.32 10.78
C PRO A 189 20.25 32.39 9.45
N LEU A 190 18.99 32.81 9.51
CA LEU A 190 18.21 33.12 8.32
C LEU A 190 18.71 34.45 7.72
N VAL A 191 19.27 34.42 6.51
CA VAL A 191 19.82 35.61 5.85
C VAL A 191 18.81 36.19 4.87
N ARG A 192 18.64 37.50 4.95
CA ARG A 192 17.78 38.29 4.07
C ARG A 192 18.62 39.06 3.07
N ASP A 193 18.10 39.20 1.86
CA ASP A 193 18.67 40.00 0.80
C ASP A 193 18.51 41.51 1.04
N SER A 194 18.95 42.32 0.08
CA SER A 194 18.81 43.79 0.11
C SER A 194 17.36 44.27 0.21
N ASP A 195 16.41 43.46 -0.28
CA ASP A 195 14.97 43.76 -0.30
C ASP A 195 14.28 43.27 0.98
N GLY A 196 15.04 42.72 1.93
CA GLY A 196 14.54 42.18 3.18
C GLY A 196 13.88 40.81 3.04
N LYS A 197 13.92 40.18 1.86
CA LYS A 197 13.36 38.85 1.63
C LYS A 197 14.37 37.78 2.05
N PRO A 198 13.93 36.68 2.70
CA PRO A 198 14.83 35.58 3.01
C PRO A 198 15.39 34.95 1.72
N ASN A 199 16.71 34.81 1.63
CA ASN A 199 17.36 34.25 0.44
C ASN A 199 18.03 32.90 0.80
N PRO A 200 17.68 31.81 0.11
CA PRO A 200 18.21 30.48 0.40
C PRO A 200 19.72 30.39 0.11
N ASN A 201 20.19 31.00 -0.98
CA ASN A 201 21.60 30.92 -1.38
C ASN A 201 22.50 31.73 -0.44
N LEU A 202 22.08 32.92 -0.01
CA LEU A 202 22.79 33.68 1.03
C LEU A 202 22.81 32.95 2.38
N THR A 203 21.72 32.26 2.73
CA THR A 203 21.65 31.45 3.95
C THR A 203 22.57 30.23 3.87
N LEU A 204 22.71 29.61 2.70
CA LEU A 204 23.67 28.52 2.45
C LEU A 204 25.11 29.02 2.62
N VAL A 205 25.47 30.16 2.02
CA VAL A 205 26.80 30.76 2.18
C VAL A 205 27.10 31.03 3.66
N ALA A 206 26.14 31.61 4.38
CA ALA A 206 26.28 31.90 5.80
C ALA A 206 26.54 30.64 6.63
N GLY A 207 25.78 29.57 6.36
CA GLY A 207 25.91 28.32 7.08
C GLY A 207 27.21 27.57 6.78
N LEU A 208 27.65 27.55 5.52
CA LEU A 208 28.91 26.88 5.13
C LEU A 208 30.15 27.60 5.67
N ASN A 209 30.10 28.95 5.77
CA ASN A 209 31.22 29.77 6.19
C ASN A 209 31.14 30.20 7.67
N GLY A 210 30.10 29.78 8.41
CA GLY A 210 29.91 30.16 9.82
C GLY A 210 29.70 31.66 10.05
N ILE A 211 29.12 32.36 9.07
CA ILE A 211 28.97 33.82 9.09
C ILE A 211 27.63 34.20 9.72
N SER A 212 27.63 35.19 10.61
CA SER A 212 26.39 35.72 11.22
C SER A 212 25.52 36.48 10.21
N ALA A 213 24.22 36.62 10.48
CA ALA A 213 23.32 37.43 9.64
C ALA A 213 23.75 38.90 9.52
N VAL A 214 24.42 39.45 10.53
CA VAL A 214 24.92 40.83 10.51
C VAL A 214 26.09 40.93 9.53
N ASN A 215 27.08 40.05 9.68
CA ASN A 215 28.27 40.05 8.84
C ASN A 215 27.92 39.72 7.38
N MET A 216 26.96 38.83 7.12
CA MET A 216 26.49 38.55 5.77
C MET A 216 25.85 39.78 5.11
N ARG A 217 25.09 40.58 5.87
CA ARG A 217 24.50 41.83 5.33
C ARG A 217 25.58 42.85 4.98
N GLU A 218 26.61 42.99 5.82
CA GLU A 218 27.75 43.85 5.51
C GLU A 218 28.53 43.35 4.28
N LEU A 219 28.69 42.03 4.14
CA LEU A 219 29.34 41.42 2.98
C LEU A 219 28.55 41.67 1.69
N VAL A 220 27.22 41.54 1.72
CA VAL A 220 26.34 41.92 0.60
C VAL A 220 26.48 43.40 0.27
N LYS A 221 26.48 44.31 1.26
CA LYS A 221 26.68 45.75 1.05
C LYS A 221 28.02 46.04 0.39
N GLN A 222 29.09 45.40 0.85
CA GLN A 222 30.44 45.53 0.27
C GLN A 222 30.45 45.04 -1.17
N ALA A 223 29.90 43.85 -1.45
CA ALA A 223 29.82 43.31 -2.80
C ALA A 223 29.04 44.24 -3.76
N VAL A 224 27.91 44.80 -3.31
CA VAL A 224 27.13 45.79 -4.07
C VAL A 224 27.94 47.07 -4.31
N ALA A 225 28.68 47.57 -3.31
CA ALA A 225 29.54 48.74 -3.45
C ALA A 225 30.70 48.49 -4.43
N PHE A 226 31.34 47.30 -4.37
CA PHE A 226 32.38 46.90 -5.33
C PHE A 226 31.84 46.82 -6.76
N CYS A 227 30.66 46.24 -6.96
CA CYS A 227 30.03 46.19 -8.29
C CYS A 227 29.77 47.60 -8.85
N ARG A 228 29.41 48.58 -8.00
CA ARG A 228 29.20 49.98 -8.41
C ARG A 228 30.49 50.74 -8.74
N LEU A 229 31.64 50.28 -8.25
CA LEU A 229 32.93 50.96 -8.43
C LEU A 229 33.78 50.34 -9.55
N SER A 230 33.37 49.20 -10.12
CA SER A 230 34.08 48.53 -11.21
C SER A 230 33.73 49.17 -12.57
N PRO A 231 34.69 49.77 -13.31
CA PRO A 231 34.37 50.56 -14.51
C PRO A 231 34.21 49.75 -15.81
N GLN A 232 34.04 48.42 -15.76
CA GLN A 232 33.91 47.58 -16.95
C GLN A 232 32.99 46.38 -16.72
N THR A 233 31.69 46.55 -16.97
CA THR A 233 30.82 45.62 -17.70
C THR A 233 29.49 46.30 -17.96
N ASP A 234 28.87 45.98 -19.09
CA ASP A 234 27.63 46.57 -19.62
C ASP A 234 26.54 46.77 -18.55
N GLU A 235 25.73 47.83 -18.73
CA GLU A 235 24.59 48.19 -17.86
C GLU A 235 23.55 47.06 -17.62
N GLN A 236 23.73 45.89 -18.25
CA GLN A 236 22.91 44.68 -18.09
C GLN A 236 23.21 43.84 -16.84
N ASP A 237 24.36 43.99 -16.17
CA ASP A 237 24.75 43.12 -15.03
C ASP A 237 24.14 43.52 -13.66
N CYS A 238 23.44 44.67 -13.59
CA CYS A 238 22.89 45.21 -12.34
C CYS A 238 21.69 44.41 -11.77
N SER A 239 21.05 43.57 -12.60
CA SER A 239 19.90 42.69 -12.27
C SER A 239 20.30 41.48 -11.41
N SER A 240 21.59 41.21 -11.24
CA SER A 240 22.08 40.00 -10.57
C SER A 240 21.66 39.89 -9.09
N ASP A 241 21.17 38.71 -8.69
CA ASP A 241 20.91 38.34 -7.30
C ASP A 241 22.12 38.68 -6.40
N ASN A 242 21.87 39.11 -5.18
CA ASN A 242 22.91 39.50 -4.21
C ASN A 242 23.94 38.39 -3.97
N TYR A 243 23.52 37.12 -4.11
CA TYR A 243 24.42 35.98 -4.10
C TYR A 243 25.47 36.04 -5.23
N ASN A 244 25.04 36.29 -6.48
CA ASN A 244 25.95 36.37 -7.64
C ASN A 244 26.92 37.55 -7.51
N LYS A 245 26.45 38.68 -6.96
CA LYS A 245 27.30 39.86 -6.70
C LYS A 245 28.48 39.54 -5.76
N ILE A 246 28.25 38.71 -4.73
CA ILE A 246 29.33 38.26 -3.83
C ILE A 246 30.38 37.47 -4.60
N PHE A 247 29.95 36.47 -5.37
CA PHE A 247 30.88 35.60 -6.07
C PHE A 247 31.46 36.23 -7.33
N ASN A 248 30.95 37.35 -7.84
CA ASN A 248 31.60 38.13 -8.90
C ASN A 248 32.85 38.88 -8.42
N VAL A 249 32.95 39.18 -7.13
CA VAL A 249 34.15 39.82 -6.55
C VAL A 249 35.24 38.77 -6.32
N ARG A 250 36.36 38.88 -7.04
CA ARG A 250 37.45 37.89 -7.02
C ARG A 250 38.01 37.63 -5.61
N SER A 251 38.17 38.66 -4.78
CA SER A 251 38.67 38.53 -3.41
C SER A 251 37.71 37.72 -2.53
N LEU A 252 36.40 38.01 -2.60
CA LEU A 252 35.38 37.29 -1.84
C LEU A 252 35.22 35.85 -2.32
N ARG A 253 35.25 35.60 -3.63
CA ARG A 253 35.22 34.24 -4.21
C ARG A 253 36.35 33.35 -3.68
N SER A 254 37.53 33.92 -3.42
CA SER A 254 38.68 33.17 -2.88
C SER A 254 38.63 32.92 -1.38
N GLN A 255 37.82 33.69 -0.63
CA GLN A 255 37.73 33.62 0.83
C GLN A 255 36.52 32.83 1.32
N LEU A 256 35.49 32.69 0.49
CA LEU A 256 34.23 32.05 0.84
C LEU A 256 34.10 30.70 0.13
N ILE A 257 33.59 29.71 0.88
CA ILE A 257 33.13 28.45 0.33
C ILE A 257 31.85 28.71 -0.46
N GLN A 258 31.89 28.47 -1.77
CA GLN A 258 30.71 28.48 -2.62
C GLN A 258 29.88 27.21 -2.37
N PRO A 259 28.56 27.31 -2.13
CA PRO A 259 27.70 26.14 -2.02
C PRO A 259 27.71 25.29 -3.29
N LEU A 260 27.77 23.96 -3.13
CA LEU A 260 27.57 22.98 -4.22
C LEU A 260 26.09 22.84 -4.64
N LEU A 261 25.21 23.64 -4.03
CA LEU A 261 23.76 23.62 -4.21
C LEU A 261 23.27 25.05 -4.37
N GLU A 262 22.61 25.37 -5.48
CA GLU A 262 21.98 26.67 -5.69
C GLU A 262 20.48 26.49 -5.95
N ILE A 263 19.67 27.26 -5.23
CA ILE A 263 18.21 27.19 -5.25
C ILE A 263 17.69 28.46 -5.91
N ASN A 264 16.90 28.30 -6.97
CA ASN A 264 16.28 29.41 -7.71
C ASN A 264 17.30 30.47 -8.18
N ASN A 265 18.53 30.06 -8.52
CA ASN A 265 19.56 30.94 -9.07
C ASN A 265 20.24 30.29 -10.29
N LEU A 266 19.61 30.42 -11.46
CA LEU A 266 20.19 29.98 -12.74
C LEU A 266 20.48 31.22 -13.60
N PRO A 267 21.58 31.24 -14.38
CA PRO A 267 22.05 32.43 -15.10
C PRO A 267 20.97 33.10 -15.98
N TRP A 268 20.17 32.31 -16.70
CA TRP A 268 19.13 32.83 -17.60
C TRP A 268 17.83 33.26 -16.92
N MET A 269 17.64 33.01 -15.61
CA MET A 269 16.44 33.50 -14.91
C MET A 269 16.49 35.00 -14.63
N HIS A 270 17.67 35.60 -14.73
CA HIS A 270 17.88 37.04 -14.54
C HIS A 270 17.81 37.83 -15.86
N ASN A 271 17.72 37.12 -17.00
CA ASN A 271 17.58 37.68 -18.34
C ASN A 271 16.11 37.73 -18.76
N VAL A 272 15.33 38.61 -18.14
CA VAL A 272 13.95 38.91 -18.60
C VAL A 272 14.00 39.95 -19.71
N HIS A 273 14.61 39.61 -20.86
CA HIS A 273 14.37 40.27 -22.14
C HIS A 273 14.95 39.38 -23.25
N LEU A 274 14.11 38.51 -23.83
CA LEU A 274 14.28 38.10 -25.23
C LEU A 274 13.16 38.77 -26.04
N PRO A 275 13.44 39.30 -27.24
CA PRO A 275 12.46 40.03 -28.04
C PRO A 275 11.38 39.07 -28.54
N VAL A 276 10.12 39.49 -28.45
CA VAL A 276 9.03 38.86 -29.20
C VAL A 276 9.26 39.18 -30.67
N ASP A 277 9.61 38.16 -31.45
CA ASP A 277 9.65 38.25 -32.91
C ASP A 277 8.20 38.38 -33.44
N PRO A 278 7.82 39.48 -34.11
CA PRO A 278 6.45 39.69 -34.60
C PRO A 278 6.06 38.81 -35.81
N SER A 279 6.94 37.91 -36.26
CA SER A 279 6.79 37.21 -37.54
C SER A 279 6.16 35.82 -37.50
N LEU A 280 5.66 35.36 -36.35
CA LEU A 280 4.92 34.08 -36.26
C LEU A 280 3.42 34.32 -35.95
N PRO A 281 2.50 33.90 -36.84
CA PRO A 281 1.08 34.18 -36.71
C PRO A 281 0.47 33.36 -35.56
N GLY A 282 -0.23 34.04 -34.65
CA GLY A 282 -1.06 33.40 -33.65
C GLY A 282 -2.26 32.70 -34.29
N PRO A 283 -2.76 31.59 -33.71
CA PRO A 283 -3.94 30.94 -34.25
C PRO A 283 -5.19 31.72 -33.83
N THR A 284 -5.71 32.54 -34.73
CA THR A 284 -7.11 32.96 -34.74
C THR A 284 -8.00 31.83 -35.26
N ALA A 285 -9.19 31.79 -34.69
CA ALA A 285 -10.27 30.88 -35.02
C ALA A 285 -10.76 30.98 -36.48
N ASP A 286 -11.44 29.91 -36.87
CA ASP A 286 -12.32 29.70 -38.02
C ASP A 286 -11.69 29.54 -39.41
N ILE A 287 -11.80 28.32 -39.94
CA ILE A 287 -12.37 28.01 -41.27
C ILE A 287 -12.73 26.50 -41.29
N ASP A 288 -13.99 26.24 -41.64
CA ASP A 288 -14.60 24.97 -42.01
C ASP A 288 -13.76 24.15 -43.01
N LEU A 289 -13.87 22.81 -42.96
CA LEU A 289 -14.34 21.99 -44.09
C LEU A 289 -14.36 20.49 -43.75
N GLN A 290 -15.56 19.92 -43.97
CA GLN A 290 -15.86 18.60 -44.54
C GLN A 290 -15.71 17.33 -43.69
N VAL A 291 -16.89 16.95 -43.20
CA VAL A 291 -17.37 15.63 -42.86
C VAL A 291 -17.28 14.69 -44.07
N ASP A 292 -16.57 13.57 -43.93
CA ASP A 292 -16.78 12.37 -44.74
C ASP A 292 -17.44 11.28 -43.90
N VAL A 293 -18.63 10.91 -44.36
CA VAL A 293 -19.52 9.90 -43.82
C VAL A 293 -19.02 8.53 -44.26
N TYR A 294 -18.66 7.66 -43.32
CA TYR A 294 -18.57 6.21 -43.58
C TYR A 294 -19.77 5.51 -42.94
N THR A 295 -20.55 4.87 -43.82
CA THR A 295 -21.72 4.05 -43.52
C THR A 295 -21.33 2.65 -43.00
N PRO A 296 -22.22 2.00 -42.22
CA PRO A 296 -21.95 0.70 -41.61
C PRO A 296 -22.26 -0.43 -42.60
N ILE A 297 -21.33 -1.37 -42.76
CA ILE A 297 -21.57 -2.61 -43.50
C ILE A 297 -22.16 -3.66 -42.54
N THR A 298 -23.37 -4.07 -42.90
CA THR A 298 -24.12 -5.20 -42.39
C THR A 298 -23.52 -6.51 -42.90
N GLY A 299 -23.39 -7.51 -42.02
CA GLY A 299 -23.03 -8.88 -42.39
C GLY A 299 -23.83 -9.85 -41.51
N LYS A 300 -24.76 -10.56 -42.13
CA LYS A 300 -25.70 -11.50 -41.52
C LYS A 300 -25.05 -12.82 -41.12
N ALA A 301 -25.75 -13.46 -40.19
CA ALA A 301 -25.63 -14.83 -39.71
C ALA A 301 -25.54 -15.90 -40.81
N GLU A 302 -24.72 -16.92 -40.57
CA GLU A 302 -24.99 -18.30 -40.96
C GLU A 302 -24.70 -19.21 -39.76
N ALA A 303 -25.60 -20.18 -39.60
CA ALA A 303 -25.63 -21.17 -38.54
C ALA A 303 -24.96 -22.46 -39.05
N GLU A 304 -24.11 -23.07 -38.23
CA GLU A 304 -23.77 -24.49 -38.40
C GLU A 304 -23.78 -25.20 -37.05
N THR A 305 -24.66 -26.18 -36.99
CA THR A 305 -24.79 -27.25 -36.02
C THR A 305 -23.64 -28.25 -36.17
N GLY A 306 -23.02 -28.68 -35.07
CA GLY A 306 -22.05 -29.77 -35.08
C GLY A 306 -21.84 -30.36 -33.68
N ILE A 307 -22.51 -31.47 -33.43
CA ILE A 307 -22.36 -32.38 -32.29
C ILE A 307 -21.01 -33.10 -32.43
N GLY A 308 -20.26 -33.26 -31.33
CA GLY A 308 -19.05 -34.09 -31.28
C GLY A 308 -18.51 -34.25 -29.87
N ASP A 309 -18.90 -35.33 -29.22
CA ASP A 309 -18.26 -35.94 -28.05
C ASP A 309 -16.75 -36.09 -28.24
N GLU A 310 -15.96 -35.71 -27.24
CA GLU A 310 -14.75 -36.46 -26.85
C GLU A 310 -14.33 -36.10 -25.41
N LEU A 311 -14.77 -36.94 -24.48
CA LEU A 311 -14.27 -37.05 -23.12
C LEU A 311 -12.93 -37.80 -23.15
N THR A 312 -11.87 -37.21 -22.59
CA THR A 312 -10.81 -37.98 -21.92
C THR A 312 -10.19 -37.16 -20.77
N PRO A 313 -9.73 -37.82 -19.69
CA PRO A 313 -9.84 -37.29 -18.33
C PRO A 313 -8.48 -36.87 -17.75
N LEU A 314 -8.43 -35.72 -17.07
CA LEU A 314 -7.29 -35.35 -16.23
C LEU A 314 -7.76 -34.59 -14.98
N GLY A 315 -7.40 -35.12 -13.82
CA GLY A 315 -7.40 -34.42 -12.54
C GLY A 315 -8.27 -35.09 -11.47
N HIS A 316 -7.64 -35.83 -10.55
CA HIS A 316 -8.26 -36.36 -9.34
C HIS A 316 -9.02 -35.27 -8.57
N HIS A 317 -10.35 -35.34 -8.62
CA HIS A 317 -11.20 -34.70 -7.63
C HIS A 317 -11.30 -35.63 -6.41
N ASP A 318 -10.89 -35.12 -5.24
CA ASP A 318 -11.23 -35.67 -3.94
C ASP A 318 -12.76 -35.92 -3.90
N ASP A 319 -13.17 -37.17 -3.84
CA ASP A 319 -14.58 -37.57 -3.73
C ASP A 319 -15.15 -37.15 -2.36
N PRO A 320 -16.07 -36.17 -2.28
CA PRO A 320 -16.66 -35.72 -1.01
C PRO A 320 -17.53 -36.79 -0.34
N THR A 321 -17.97 -37.81 -1.07
CA THR A 321 -18.90 -38.83 -0.58
C THR A 321 -18.22 -39.79 0.41
N GLY A 322 -16.93 -40.08 0.24
CA GLY A 322 -16.15 -40.94 1.15
C GLY A 322 -15.95 -40.35 2.56
N LYS A 323 -15.62 -39.06 2.66
CA LYS A 323 -15.37 -38.37 3.94
C LYS A 323 -16.65 -38.22 4.80
N HIS A 324 -17.82 -38.24 4.17
CA HIS A 324 -19.12 -38.19 4.87
C HIS A 324 -19.48 -39.53 5.52
N ILE A 325 -19.17 -40.64 4.85
CA ILE A 325 -19.38 -42.00 5.37
C ILE A 325 -18.47 -42.24 6.58
N GLU A 326 -17.21 -41.80 6.52
CA GLU A 326 -16.28 -41.90 7.65
C GLU A 326 -16.78 -41.12 8.89
N LEU A 327 -17.27 -39.90 8.71
CA LEU A 327 -17.82 -39.12 9.82
C LEU A 327 -19.08 -39.77 10.41
N ALA A 328 -19.96 -40.32 9.59
CA ALA A 328 -21.15 -41.04 10.06
C ALA A 328 -20.77 -42.29 10.86
N VAL A 329 -19.79 -43.05 10.39
CA VAL A 329 -19.26 -44.25 11.09
C VAL A 329 -18.57 -43.88 12.40
N ASP A 330 -17.81 -42.79 12.44
CA ASP A 330 -17.15 -42.32 13.67
C ASP A 330 -18.18 -41.87 14.71
N ILE A 331 -19.22 -41.15 14.29
CA ILE A 331 -20.33 -40.74 15.17
C ILE A 331 -21.11 -41.95 15.70
N ASP A 332 -21.40 -42.92 14.84
CA ASP A 332 -22.12 -44.15 15.22
C ASP A 332 -21.31 -45.00 16.23
N ARG A 333 -20.00 -45.17 15.96
CA ARG A 333 -19.07 -45.86 16.86
C ARG A 333 -18.97 -45.18 18.22
N TYR A 334 -19.08 -43.85 18.25
CA TYR A 334 -18.94 -43.06 19.46
C TYR A 334 -20.16 -43.15 20.40
N LEU A 335 -21.37 -43.37 19.85
CA LEU A 335 -22.64 -43.19 20.57
C LEU A 335 -23.32 -44.50 21.03
N ALA A 336 -22.61 -45.64 21.06
CA ALA A 336 -23.21 -46.95 21.40
C ALA A 336 -23.51 -47.17 22.91
N PRO A 337 -24.61 -47.87 23.29
CA PRO A 337 -25.68 -48.40 22.46
C PRO A 337 -26.80 -47.34 22.26
N PRO A 338 -27.28 -47.15 21.01
CA PRO A 338 -28.05 -45.98 20.64
C PRO A 338 -29.52 -46.11 21.05
N ASP A 339 -30.08 -45.01 21.55
CA ASP A 339 -31.51 -44.76 21.43
C ASP A 339 -31.84 -44.73 19.92
N LYS A 340 -32.85 -45.49 19.48
CA LYS A 340 -33.27 -45.60 18.07
C LYS A 340 -33.51 -44.20 17.44
N THR A 341 -33.98 -43.26 18.25
CA THR A 341 -34.23 -41.87 17.85
C THR A 341 -32.96 -41.10 17.47
N LEU A 342 -31.80 -41.49 18.01
CA LEU A 342 -30.51 -40.91 17.73
C LEU A 342 -29.94 -41.42 16.40
N LEU A 343 -30.12 -42.71 16.12
CA LEU A 343 -29.72 -43.35 14.86
C LEU A 343 -30.53 -42.78 13.69
N ASP A 344 -31.84 -42.60 13.90
CA ASP A 344 -32.74 -41.92 12.95
C ASP A 344 -32.30 -40.45 12.73
N SER A 345 -31.75 -39.81 13.76
CA SER A 345 -31.24 -38.43 13.65
C SER A 345 -29.92 -38.32 12.88
N ILE A 346 -29.01 -39.29 13.01
CA ILE A 346 -27.77 -39.37 12.22
C ILE A 346 -28.13 -39.57 10.75
N THR A 347 -28.95 -40.58 10.45
CA THR A 347 -29.42 -40.89 9.09
C THR A 347 -30.11 -39.66 8.47
N GLY A 348 -31.00 -39.00 9.21
CA GLY A 348 -31.69 -37.78 8.75
C GLY A 348 -30.81 -36.54 8.55
N ILE A 349 -29.58 -36.51 9.09
CA ILE A 349 -28.62 -35.41 8.85
C ILE A 349 -27.83 -35.66 7.55
N PHE A 350 -27.40 -36.90 7.31
CA PHE A 350 -26.58 -37.26 6.15
C PHE A 350 -27.41 -37.50 4.88
N ASP A 351 -28.62 -38.03 5.02
CA ASP A 351 -29.55 -38.28 3.90
C ASP A 351 -30.47 -37.08 3.61
N PHE A 352 -30.22 -35.93 4.25
CA PHE A 352 -31.05 -34.75 4.03
C PHE A 352 -30.98 -34.29 2.57
N ASP A 353 -32.13 -34.29 1.90
CA ASP A 353 -32.22 -33.84 0.51
C ASP A 353 -32.20 -32.31 0.44
N PHE A 354 -31.02 -31.77 0.13
CA PHE A 354 -30.80 -30.33 -0.04
C PHE A 354 -31.47 -29.76 -1.30
N ALA A 355 -32.08 -30.57 -2.17
CA ALA A 355 -32.93 -30.08 -3.25
C ALA A 355 -34.25 -29.48 -2.72
N ILE A 356 -34.66 -29.85 -1.50
CA ILE A 356 -35.86 -29.31 -0.83
C ILE A 356 -35.49 -28.01 -0.09
N LEU A 357 -35.38 -26.93 -0.85
CA LEU A 357 -34.92 -25.60 -0.37
C LEU A 357 -36.02 -24.80 0.35
N THR A 358 -36.64 -25.36 1.40
CA THR A 358 -37.63 -24.66 2.21
C THR A 358 -37.11 -24.31 3.61
N ALA A 359 -37.63 -23.22 4.20
CA ALA A 359 -37.29 -22.85 5.57
C ALA A 359 -37.77 -23.88 6.60
N GLU A 360 -38.85 -24.61 6.30
CA GLU A 360 -39.35 -25.73 7.11
C GLU A 360 -38.34 -26.88 7.16
N ALA A 361 -37.87 -27.33 5.99
CA ALA A 361 -36.91 -28.42 5.89
C ALA A 361 -35.59 -28.05 6.59
N LEU A 362 -35.13 -26.82 6.40
CA LEU A 362 -33.96 -26.29 7.10
C LEU A 362 -34.15 -26.25 8.62
N GLY A 363 -35.34 -25.90 9.11
CA GLY A 363 -35.65 -25.93 10.53
C GLY A 363 -35.60 -27.31 11.16
N ALA A 364 -36.15 -28.31 10.45
CA ALA A 364 -36.08 -29.70 10.86
C ALA A 364 -34.62 -30.19 10.91
N HIS A 365 -33.82 -29.86 9.89
CA HIS A 365 -32.40 -30.20 9.84
C HIS A 365 -31.61 -29.59 11.02
N ILE A 366 -31.81 -28.31 11.32
CA ILE A 366 -31.15 -27.66 12.47
C ILE A 366 -31.57 -28.31 13.80
N GLY A 367 -32.83 -28.72 13.91
CA GLY A 367 -33.32 -29.48 15.08
C GLY A 367 -32.61 -30.82 15.26
N LEU A 368 -32.40 -31.57 14.18
CA LEU A 368 -31.66 -32.84 14.20
C LEU A 368 -30.19 -32.63 14.60
N VAL A 369 -29.50 -31.69 13.96
CA VAL A 369 -28.10 -31.37 14.26
C VAL A 369 -27.93 -30.90 15.71
N THR A 370 -28.87 -30.11 16.23
CA THR A 370 -28.83 -29.66 17.63
C THR A 370 -28.92 -30.83 18.61
N ARG A 371 -29.82 -31.78 18.36
CA ARG A 371 -29.93 -32.99 19.21
C ARG A 371 -28.63 -33.79 19.17
N LEU A 372 -28.08 -34.01 17.97
CA LEU A 372 -26.83 -34.76 17.82
C LEU A 372 -25.66 -34.07 18.53
N LEU A 373 -25.49 -32.75 18.36
CA LEU A 373 -24.45 -31.98 19.05
C LEU A 373 -24.58 -32.06 20.56
N ASN A 374 -25.79 -31.90 21.10
CA ASN A 374 -26.00 -31.99 22.55
C ASN A 374 -25.70 -33.40 23.08
N SER A 375 -26.03 -34.46 22.33
CA SER A 375 -25.72 -35.83 22.71
C SER A 375 -24.21 -36.12 22.67
N ILE A 376 -23.50 -35.66 21.64
CA ILE A 376 -22.04 -35.79 21.57
C ILE A 376 -21.40 -35.05 22.76
N VAL A 377 -21.77 -33.80 23.02
CA VAL A 377 -21.21 -33.00 24.12
C VAL A 377 -21.54 -33.60 25.50
N ALA A 378 -22.70 -34.24 25.65
CA ALA A 378 -23.08 -34.89 26.92
C ALA A 378 -22.30 -36.19 27.19
N GLN A 379 -21.86 -36.88 26.13
CA GLN A 379 -21.16 -38.18 26.22
C GLN A 379 -19.64 -38.07 26.01
N ALA A 380 -19.17 -36.96 25.44
CA ALA A 380 -17.79 -36.73 25.05
C ALA A 380 -17.21 -35.46 25.67
N SER A 381 -16.00 -35.58 26.24
CA SER A 381 -15.11 -34.42 26.40
C SER A 381 -14.41 -34.07 25.08
N ASP A 382 -14.57 -34.89 24.03
CA ASP A 382 -13.87 -34.75 22.77
C ASP A 382 -14.50 -33.66 21.89
N THR A 383 -13.73 -32.59 21.69
CA THR A 383 -14.13 -31.46 20.84
C THR A 383 -13.93 -31.72 19.36
N GLU A 384 -13.13 -32.72 18.96
CA GLU A 384 -12.76 -32.97 17.57
C GLU A 384 -13.95 -33.46 16.75
N LEU A 385 -14.74 -34.40 17.29
CA LEU A 385 -15.95 -34.90 16.62
C LEU A 385 -16.99 -33.78 16.42
N VAL A 386 -17.13 -32.91 17.43
CA VAL A 386 -18.01 -31.74 17.37
C VAL A 386 -17.56 -30.77 16.27
N ASP A 387 -16.24 -30.54 16.16
CA ASP A 387 -15.66 -29.65 15.15
C ASP A 387 -15.89 -30.22 13.73
N ARG A 388 -15.62 -31.52 13.51
CA ARG A 388 -15.87 -32.19 12.22
C ARG A 388 -17.34 -32.13 11.80
N LEU A 389 -18.27 -32.35 12.74
CA LEU A 389 -19.71 -32.24 12.47
C LEU A 389 -20.11 -30.80 12.11
N LEU A 390 -19.58 -29.79 12.81
CA LEU A 390 -19.88 -28.40 12.50
C LEU A 390 -19.32 -27.97 11.14
N ILE A 391 -18.14 -28.43 10.75
CA ILE A 391 -17.57 -28.20 9.40
C ILE A 391 -18.48 -28.81 8.33
N PHE A 392 -18.93 -30.05 8.53
CA PHE A 392 -19.87 -30.71 7.62
C PHE A 392 -21.17 -29.90 7.46
N VAL A 393 -21.79 -29.51 8.58
CA VAL A 393 -23.03 -28.73 8.58
C VAL A 393 -22.81 -27.36 7.94
N GLN A 394 -21.66 -26.72 8.15
CA GLN A 394 -21.33 -25.43 7.52
C GLN A 394 -21.37 -25.51 5.99
N ALA A 395 -20.67 -26.50 5.43
CA ALA A 395 -20.58 -26.68 3.98
C ALA A 395 -21.98 -26.88 3.36
N ARG A 396 -22.85 -27.62 4.05
CA ARG A 396 -24.23 -27.86 3.62
C ARG A 396 -25.14 -26.64 3.75
N LEU A 397 -25.04 -25.89 4.85
CA LEU A 397 -25.82 -24.67 5.06
C LEU A 397 -25.50 -23.59 4.00
N GLN A 398 -24.29 -23.58 3.44
CA GLN A 398 -23.90 -22.65 2.39
C GLN A 398 -24.56 -22.90 1.04
N ALA A 399 -25.09 -24.11 0.80
CA ALA A 399 -25.82 -24.43 -0.42
C ALA A 399 -27.23 -23.80 -0.45
N PHE A 400 -27.76 -23.32 0.69
CA PHE A 400 -29.09 -22.75 0.74
C PHE A 400 -29.14 -21.34 0.13
N PRO A 401 -30.20 -21.00 -0.64
CA PRO A 401 -30.42 -19.65 -1.13
C PRO A 401 -30.51 -18.63 0.01
N CYS A 402 -29.97 -17.42 -0.22
CA CYS A 402 -30.00 -16.35 0.79
C CYS A 402 -31.43 -16.01 1.25
N GLN A 403 -32.43 -16.14 0.38
CA GLN A 403 -33.84 -15.89 0.70
C GLN A 403 -34.37 -16.84 1.78
N VAL A 404 -34.00 -18.13 1.72
CA VAL A 404 -34.37 -19.14 2.71
C VAL A 404 -33.67 -18.85 4.04
N LEU A 405 -32.37 -18.52 3.97
CA LEU A 405 -31.56 -18.17 5.14
C LEU A 405 -32.06 -16.89 5.85
N ARG A 406 -32.61 -15.91 5.11
CA ARG A 406 -33.19 -14.68 5.67
C ARG A 406 -34.39 -14.95 6.58
N GLN A 407 -35.18 -15.99 6.28
CA GLN A 407 -36.37 -16.39 7.05
C GLN A 407 -36.03 -16.95 8.45
N ILE A 408 -34.75 -17.24 8.73
CA ILE A 408 -34.28 -17.68 10.06
C ILE A 408 -33.91 -16.48 10.93
N HIS A 409 -34.58 -16.28 12.05
CA HIS A 409 -34.24 -15.26 13.03
C HIS A 409 -33.69 -15.88 14.31
N VAL A 410 -32.46 -15.53 14.67
CA VAL A 410 -31.87 -15.92 15.96
C VAL A 410 -32.43 -15.00 17.06
N ARG A 411 -33.07 -15.55 18.09
CA ARG A 411 -33.44 -14.80 19.30
C ARG A 411 -33.02 -15.56 20.56
N ARG A 412 -32.21 -14.91 21.40
CA ARG A 412 -31.59 -15.49 22.60
C ARG A 412 -30.79 -16.75 22.25
N GLN A 413 -31.36 -17.94 22.49
CA GLN A 413 -30.78 -19.25 22.20
C GLN A 413 -31.71 -20.12 21.33
N GLY A 414 -32.76 -19.54 20.76
CA GLY A 414 -33.68 -20.24 19.87
C GLY A 414 -33.70 -19.64 18.47
N LEU A 415 -34.13 -20.46 17.51
CA LEU A 415 -34.36 -19.99 16.15
C LEU A 415 -35.85 -19.80 15.93
N LYS A 416 -36.18 -18.74 15.21
CA LYS A 416 -37.53 -18.41 14.81
C LYS A 416 -37.58 -18.40 13.30
N LEU A 417 -38.37 -19.29 12.71
CA LEU A 417 -38.63 -19.32 11.28
C LEU A 417 -39.88 -18.49 10.98
N GLU A 418 -39.82 -17.75 9.88
CA GLU A 418 -41.01 -17.13 9.30
C GLU A 418 -41.38 -17.86 8.02
N ILE A 419 -42.49 -18.61 8.05
CA ILE A 419 -42.98 -19.42 6.94
C ILE A 419 -44.40 -18.95 6.62
N GLY A 420 -44.63 -18.41 5.42
CA GLY A 420 -45.95 -17.92 5.00
C GLY A 420 -46.58 -16.91 5.97
N GLY A 421 -45.77 -16.04 6.59
CA GLY A 421 -46.20 -15.06 7.60
C GLY A 421 -46.46 -15.63 9.01
N ARG A 422 -46.36 -16.96 9.19
CA ARG A 422 -46.43 -17.62 10.49
C ARG A 422 -45.04 -17.79 11.09
N LYS A 423 -44.96 -17.59 12.40
CA LYS A 423 -43.73 -17.57 13.16
C LYS A 423 -43.59 -18.87 13.96
N MET A 424 -42.73 -19.78 13.51
CA MET A 424 -42.44 -21.05 14.18
C MET A 424 -41.15 -20.92 15.00
N ILE A 425 -41.11 -21.49 16.21
CA ILE A 425 -39.91 -21.49 17.06
C ILE A 425 -39.29 -22.89 17.05
N ILE A 426 -38.06 -23.00 16.53
CA ILE A 426 -37.23 -24.19 16.65
C ILE A 426 -36.48 -24.04 17.98
N GLY A 427 -37.01 -24.69 19.04
CA GLY A 427 -36.61 -24.67 20.46
C GLY A 427 -35.27 -24.03 20.89
N LEU A 428 -34.48 -24.73 21.71
CA LEU A 428 -33.14 -24.31 22.12
C LEU A 428 -32.12 -24.90 21.15
N VAL A 429 -31.29 -24.07 20.53
CA VAL A 429 -30.27 -24.45 19.55
C VAL A 429 -28.88 -24.35 20.17
N HIS A 430 -28.00 -25.30 19.84
CA HIS A 430 -26.65 -25.33 20.37
C HIS A 430 -25.90 -24.02 20.04
N PRO A 431 -25.21 -23.37 21.01
CA PRO A 431 -24.62 -22.04 20.79
C PRO A 431 -23.65 -21.96 19.62
N ARG A 432 -22.83 -23.00 19.41
CA ARG A 432 -21.89 -23.06 18.26
C ARG A 432 -22.61 -23.12 16.92
N LEU A 433 -23.78 -23.77 16.86
CA LEU A 433 -24.60 -23.85 15.66
C LEU A 433 -25.30 -22.51 15.38
N ILE A 434 -25.71 -21.79 16.42
CA ILE A 434 -26.24 -20.41 16.28
C ILE A 434 -25.19 -19.50 15.65
N ASP A 435 -23.95 -19.55 16.16
CA ASP A 435 -22.84 -18.78 15.61
C ASP A 435 -22.55 -19.15 14.15
N LEU A 436 -22.58 -20.44 13.84
CA LEU A 436 -22.42 -20.94 12.47
C LEU A 436 -23.49 -20.40 11.52
N ILE A 437 -24.76 -20.46 11.91
CA ILE A 437 -25.88 -19.96 11.11
C ILE A 437 -25.74 -18.46 10.86
N LYS A 438 -25.33 -17.68 11.88
CA LYS A 438 -25.08 -16.24 11.69
C LYS A 438 -24.00 -16.00 10.63
N LEU A 439 -22.90 -16.73 10.68
CA LEU A 439 -21.80 -16.60 9.70
C LEU A 439 -22.26 -16.98 8.28
N VAL A 440 -23.01 -18.08 8.14
CA VAL A 440 -23.54 -18.50 6.83
C VAL A 440 -24.52 -17.46 6.27
N LYS A 441 -25.43 -16.92 7.10
CA LYS A 441 -26.32 -15.83 6.71
C LYS A 441 -25.58 -14.59 6.24
N GLU A 442 -24.54 -14.18 6.99
CA GLU A 442 -23.72 -13.02 6.64
C GLU A 442 -23.02 -13.21 5.28
N ARG A 443 -22.46 -14.39 5.02
CA ARG A 443 -21.82 -14.71 3.74
C ARG A 443 -22.81 -14.79 2.58
N ALA A 444 -23.98 -15.38 2.79
CA ALA A 444 -25.01 -15.44 1.75
C ALA A 444 -25.48 -14.03 1.35
N ALA A 445 -25.68 -13.14 2.34
CA ALA A 445 -26.03 -11.74 2.08
C ALA A 445 -24.90 -10.97 1.37
N LEU A 446 -23.65 -11.23 1.73
CA LEU A 446 -22.48 -10.68 1.04
C LEU A 446 -22.42 -11.16 -0.41
N GLN A 447 -22.59 -12.46 -0.66
CA GLN A 447 -22.55 -13.01 -2.01
C GLN A 447 -23.58 -12.35 -2.92
N GLU A 448 -24.79 -12.13 -2.40
CA GLU A 448 -25.84 -11.43 -3.13
C GLU A 448 -25.45 -9.97 -3.45
N LYS A 449 -24.80 -9.27 -2.52
CA LYS A 449 -24.25 -7.92 -2.76
C LYS A 449 -23.21 -7.94 -3.87
N ILE A 450 -22.23 -8.85 -3.80
CA ILE A 450 -21.19 -9.06 -4.81
C ILE A 450 -21.80 -9.38 -6.19
N ASP A 451 -22.75 -10.30 -6.26
CA ASP A 451 -23.38 -10.71 -7.52
C ASP A 451 -24.22 -9.61 -8.17
N THR A 452 -24.68 -8.62 -7.39
CA THR A 452 -25.31 -7.40 -7.93
C THR A 452 -24.37 -6.69 -8.91
N PHE A 453 -23.09 -6.57 -8.56
CA PHE A 453 -22.10 -5.89 -9.40
C PHE A 453 -21.72 -6.71 -10.62
N LYS A 454 -21.71 -8.05 -10.53
CA LYS A 454 -21.46 -8.92 -11.69
C LYS A 454 -22.54 -8.81 -12.77
N LYS A 455 -23.79 -8.57 -12.38
CA LYS A 455 -24.94 -8.51 -13.30
C LYS A 455 -25.02 -7.19 -14.10
N HIS A 456 -24.24 -6.17 -13.73
CA HIS A 456 -24.26 -4.85 -14.36
C HIS A 456 -22.85 -4.38 -14.79
N PRO A 457 -22.24 -4.96 -15.85
CA PRO A 457 -20.88 -4.62 -16.30
C PRO A 457 -20.77 -3.28 -17.07
N GLY A 458 -21.84 -2.45 -17.10
CA GLY A 458 -21.83 -1.13 -17.75
C GLY A 458 -21.31 -0.01 -16.82
N PRO A 459 -21.47 1.28 -17.18
CA PRO A 459 -21.23 2.37 -16.24
C PRO A 459 -22.02 2.07 -14.97
N LEU A 460 -21.30 1.88 -13.87
CA LEU A 460 -21.70 1.27 -12.60
C LEU A 460 -23.06 1.76 -12.02
N PHE A 461 -23.54 2.90 -12.50
CA PHE A 461 -24.62 3.67 -11.91
C PHE A 461 -25.78 4.05 -12.85
N ASP A 462 -25.84 3.53 -14.08
CA ASP A 462 -26.87 3.99 -15.05
C ASP A 462 -28.18 3.17 -15.05
N SER A 463 -28.17 1.88 -14.67
CA SER A 463 -29.39 1.04 -14.60
C SER A 463 -29.57 0.28 -13.27
N GLY A 464 -28.53 0.13 -12.45
CA GLY A 464 -28.53 -0.66 -11.20
C GLY A 464 -28.81 0.12 -9.90
N PHE A 465 -29.21 1.40 -9.99
CA PHE A 465 -29.27 2.30 -8.82
C PHE A 465 -30.37 1.96 -7.81
N SER A 466 -31.53 1.49 -8.28
CA SER A 466 -32.64 1.05 -7.41
C SER A 466 -32.29 -0.24 -6.67
N ASP A 467 -31.71 -1.21 -7.39
CA ASP A 467 -31.32 -2.52 -6.84
C ASP A 467 -30.20 -2.40 -5.79
N MET A 468 -29.26 -1.46 -5.98
CA MET A 468 -28.23 -1.16 -4.97
C MET A 468 -28.83 -0.52 -3.71
N GLY A 469 -29.81 0.37 -3.86
CA GLY A 469 -30.48 1.02 -2.72
C GLY A 469 -31.17 0.03 -1.79
N GLU A 470 -31.79 -1.01 -2.35
CA GLU A 470 -32.40 -2.07 -1.54
C GLU A 470 -31.34 -3.00 -0.92
N ARG A 471 -30.37 -3.47 -1.71
CA ARG A 471 -29.38 -4.48 -1.27
C ARG A 471 -28.35 -3.96 -0.27
N PHE A 472 -28.02 -2.68 -0.33
CA PHE A 472 -27.12 -2.03 0.62
C PHE A 472 -27.85 -1.29 1.73
N GLU A 473 -29.18 -1.44 1.84
CA GLU A 473 -30.00 -0.76 2.84
C GLU A 473 -29.88 0.79 2.76
N LEU A 474 -29.65 1.31 1.55
CA LEU A 474 -29.59 2.74 1.22
C LEU A 474 -30.92 3.24 0.66
N SER A 475 -32.03 2.72 1.18
CA SER A 475 -33.38 3.12 0.79
C SER A 475 -33.85 4.38 1.53
N GLY A 476 -34.67 5.20 0.87
CA GLY A 476 -35.24 6.42 1.44
C GLY A 476 -34.37 7.68 1.23
N PRO A 477 -34.85 8.86 1.65
CA PRO A 477 -34.30 10.15 1.20
C PRO A 477 -32.81 10.37 1.53
N GLN A 478 -32.35 9.88 2.67
CA GLN A 478 -30.95 10.01 3.08
C GLN A 478 -30.03 9.00 2.37
N GLY A 479 -30.53 7.78 2.13
CA GLY A 479 -29.83 6.75 1.37
C GLY A 479 -29.67 7.14 -0.10
N GLU A 480 -30.73 7.65 -0.72
CA GLU A 480 -30.71 8.18 -2.08
C GLU A 480 -29.74 9.35 -2.23
N LYS A 481 -29.72 10.27 -1.26
CA LYS A 481 -28.74 11.36 -1.23
C LYS A 481 -27.30 10.83 -1.13
N THR A 482 -27.06 9.83 -0.30
CA THR A 482 -25.74 9.19 -0.16
C THR A 482 -25.30 8.53 -1.45
N LEU A 483 -26.21 7.78 -2.09
CA LEU A 483 -25.96 7.16 -3.38
C LEU A 483 -25.66 8.20 -4.45
N ALA A 484 -26.42 9.31 -4.52
CA ALA A 484 -26.16 10.40 -5.45
C ALA A 484 -24.78 11.07 -5.22
N LEU A 485 -24.39 11.26 -3.96
CA LEU A 485 -23.05 11.75 -3.60
C LEU A 485 -21.96 10.78 -4.05
N LEU A 486 -22.17 9.48 -3.87
CA LEU A 486 -21.24 8.43 -4.27
C LEU A 486 -21.14 8.33 -5.80
N ARG A 487 -22.26 8.35 -6.52
CA ARG A 487 -22.30 8.36 -8.00
C ARG A 487 -21.48 9.51 -8.56
N ALA A 488 -21.60 10.70 -7.99
CA ALA A 488 -20.86 11.86 -8.45
C ALA A 488 -19.33 11.73 -8.26
N CYS A 489 -18.85 10.72 -7.51
CA CYS A 489 -17.43 10.39 -7.40
C CYS A 489 -16.93 9.53 -8.58
N PHE A 490 -17.80 9.13 -9.50
CA PHE A 490 -17.47 8.42 -10.71
C PHE A 490 -17.81 9.29 -11.93
N ASP A 491 -16.98 9.24 -12.97
CA ASP A 491 -17.28 9.92 -14.24
C ASP A 491 -18.25 9.10 -15.11
N ASP A 492 -18.64 9.66 -16.26
CA ASP A 492 -19.58 9.01 -17.19
C ASP A 492 -19.03 7.69 -17.77
N LEU A 493 -17.71 7.46 -17.66
CA LEU A 493 -17.04 6.22 -18.04
C LEU A 493 -16.93 5.24 -16.86
N GLY A 494 -17.47 5.57 -15.69
CA GLY A 494 -17.41 4.75 -14.49
C GLY A 494 -16.07 4.83 -13.73
N ARG A 495 -15.20 5.78 -14.05
CA ARG A 495 -13.87 5.91 -13.43
C ARG A 495 -13.94 6.70 -12.12
N PHE A 496 -13.27 6.19 -11.10
CA PHE A 496 -13.32 6.76 -9.75
C PHE A 496 -12.42 8.01 -9.59
N ASN A 497 -13.02 9.13 -9.17
CA ASN A 497 -12.33 10.39 -8.89
C ASN A 497 -12.05 10.56 -7.38
N ARG A 498 -10.81 10.25 -6.99
CA ARG A 498 -10.33 10.37 -5.60
C ARG A 498 -10.44 11.78 -5.04
N SER A 499 -10.10 12.81 -5.82
CA SER A 499 -10.13 14.21 -5.35
C SER A 499 -11.55 14.64 -5.03
N TYR A 500 -12.51 14.22 -5.84
CA TYR A 500 -13.92 14.51 -5.63
C TYR A 500 -14.49 13.76 -4.43
N PHE A 501 -14.12 12.49 -4.28
CA PHE A 501 -14.45 11.71 -3.10
C PHE A 501 -13.92 12.34 -1.81
N ALA A 502 -12.67 12.79 -1.80
CA ALA A 502 -12.06 13.46 -0.64
C ALA A 502 -12.80 14.74 -0.23
N GLN A 503 -13.29 15.52 -1.20
CA GLN A 503 -14.08 16.73 -0.92
C GLN A 503 -15.45 16.43 -0.33
N ARG A 504 -16.03 15.25 -0.64
CA ARG A 504 -17.39 14.84 -0.21
C ARG A 504 -17.40 13.89 0.98
N ILE A 505 -16.23 13.50 1.49
CA ILE A 505 -16.11 12.44 2.49
C ILE A 505 -16.88 12.75 3.79
N GLU A 506 -16.93 14.03 4.20
CA GLU A 506 -17.72 14.46 5.36
C GLU A 506 -19.22 14.28 5.14
N ALA A 507 -19.71 14.49 3.91
CA ALA A 507 -21.12 14.28 3.58
C ALA A 507 -21.50 12.79 3.52
N LEU A 508 -20.53 11.92 3.25
CA LEU A 508 -20.71 10.46 3.23
C LEU A 508 -20.60 9.81 4.63
N ARG A 509 -20.19 10.58 5.64
CA ARG A 509 -19.90 10.09 7.00
C ARG A 509 -21.05 9.30 7.63
N ALA A 510 -22.28 9.75 7.44
CA ALA A 510 -23.47 9.13 8.04
C ALA A 510 -23.67 7.66 7.62
N HIS A 511 -23.21 7.30 6.43
CA HIS A 511 -23.33 5.96 5.84
C HIS A 511 -21.96 5.38 5.48
N ALA A 512 -20.87 5.83 6.14
CA ALA A 512 -19.51 5.50 5.76
C ALA A 512 -19.23 3.99 5.67
N SER A 513 -19.79 3.18 6.58
CA SER A 513 -19.64 1.73 6.57
C SER A 513 -20.28 1.11 5.34
N THR A 514 -21.50 1.53 4.97
CA THR A 514 -22.17 1.06 3.76
C THR A 514 -21.47 1.52 2.48
N VAL A 515 -21.00 2.77 2.46
CA VAL A 515 -20.19 3.29 1.34
C VAL A 515 -18.90 2.48 1.17
N PHE A 516 -18.29 2.05 2.27
CA PHE A 516 -17.13 1.16 2.24
C PHE A 516 -17.47 -0.19 1.62
N GLU A 517 -18.61 -0.80 1.98
CA GLU A 517 -19.05 -2.07 1.39
C GLU A 517 -19.25 -1.94 -0.13
N VAL A 518 -19.89 -0.85 -0.58
CA VAL A 518 -20.07 -0.56 -2.01
C VAL A 518 -18.72 -0.42 -2.70
N LEU A 519 -17.82 0.44 -2.20
CA LEU A 519 -16.50 0.65 -2.80
C LEU A 519 -15.63 -0.62 -2.78
N TRP A 520 -15.77 -1.47 -1.77
CA TRP A 520 -15.10 -2.77 -1.73
C TRP A 520 -15.65 -3.72 -2.80
N CYS A 521 -16.97 -3.77 -2.99
CA CYS A 521 -17.56 -4.52 -4.10
C CYS A 521 -17.08 -3.99 -5.45
N VAL A 522 -17.03 -2.67 -5.66
CA VAL A 522 -16.48 -2.07 -6.89
C VAL A 522 -15.02 -2.48 -7.08
N LEU A 523 -14.19 -2.40 -6.04
CA LEU A 523 -12.79 -2.82 -6.09
C LEU A 523 -12.60 -4.28 -6.53
N ARG A 524 -13.52 -5.17 -6.12
CA ARG A 524 -13.48 -6.60 -6.49
C ARG A 524 -13.89 -6.85 -7.94
N HIS A 525 -14.54 -5.89 -8.61
CA HIS A 525 -15.09 -6.05 -9.96
C HIS A 525 -14.57 -5.05 -11.01
N ALA A 526 -13.87 -3.98 -10.62
CA ALA A 526 -13.27 -2.99 -11.53
C ALA A 526 -11.93 -3.49 -12.12
N VAL A 527 -11.76 -3.45 -13.45
CA VAL A 527 -10.60 -4.02 -14.18
C VAL A 527 -9.92 -3.00 -15.13
N PRO A 528 -9.58 -1.79 -14.64
CA PRO A 528 -8.21 -1.29 -14.88
C PRO A 528 -7.43 -1.04 -13.57
N THR A 529 -6.12 -1.32 -13.59
CA THR A 529 -5.21 -1.20 -12.42
C THR A 529 -5.23 0.19 -11.78
N GLU A 530 -5.38 1.26 -12.56
CA GLU A 530 -5.36 2.64 -12.08
C GLU A 530 -6.58 2.98 -11.19
N GLU A 531 -7.77 2.52 -11.57
CA GLU A 531 -9.00 2.75 -10.81
C GLU A 531 -9.00 1.96 -9.50
N ARG A 532 -8.51 0.72 -9.56
CA ARG A 532 -8.31 -0.13 -8.37
C ARG A 532 -7.43 0.57 -7.34
N LEU A 533 -6.33 1.19 -7.76
CA LEU A 533 -5.44 1.96 -6.88
C LEU A 533 -6.11 3.22 -6.32
N ALA A 534 -6.88 3.95 -7.13
CA ALA A 534 -7.59 5.15 -6.70
C ALA A 534 -8.61 4.86 -5.58
N ILE A 535 -9.37 3.78 -5.72
CA ILE A 535 -10.31 3.30 -4.69
C ILE A 535 -9.55 2.82 -3.45
N LEU A 536 -8.51 1.99 -3.61
CA LEU A 536 -7.69 1.51 -2.49
C LEU A 536 -7.09 2.64 -1.66
N HIS A 537 -6.63 3.73 -2.30
CA HIS A 537 -6.09 4.88 -1.59
C HIS A 537 -7.16 5.75 -0.90
N SER A 538 -8.44 5.51 -1.19
CA SER A 538 -9.56 6.29 -0.65
C SER A 538 -10.30 5.56 0.48
N LEU A 539 -10.30 4.23 0.48
CA LEU A 539 -10.86 3.41 1.57
C LEU A 539 -10.28 3.76 2.95
N PRO A 540 -8.96 3.96 3.13
CA PRO A 540 -8.40 4.43 4.39
C PRO A 540 -9.02 5.73 4.88
N MET A 541 -9.20 6.71 3.98
CA MET A 541 -9.81 8.01 4.33
C MET A 541 -11.24 7.82 4.84
N LEU A 542 -11.99 6.89 4.24
CA LEU A 542 -13.37 6.59 4.64
C LEU A 542 -13.43 5.89 6.00
N VAL A 543 -12.52 4.94 6.25
CA VAL A 543 -12.35 4.30 7.55
C VAL A 543 -12.12 5.35 8.64
N GLU A 544 -11.42 6.45 8.34
CA GLU A 544 -11.23 7.52 9.33
C GLU A 544 -12.49 8.28 9.74
N LYS A 545 -13.52 8.26 8.89
CA LYS A 545 -14.78 8.97 9.14
C LYS A 545 -15.85 8.06 9.74
N MET A 546 -15.63 6.75 9.79
CA MET A 546 -16.58 5.81 10.37
C MET A 546 -16.76 6.05 11.87
N ASN A 547 -18.00 6.17 12.31
CA ASN A 547 -18.33 6.21 13.74
C ASN A 547 -18.22 4.81 14.37
N ASP A 548 -18.57 3.77 13.61
CA ASP A 548 -18.38 2.36 13.98
C ASP A 548 -17.81 1.58 12.79
N VAL A 549 -16.62 1.01 12.99
CA VAL A 549 -15.89 0.23 11.99
C VAL A 549 -16.31 -1.24 11.97
N LYS A 550 -17.00 -1.74 13.01
CA LYS A 550 -17.35 -3.17 13.11
C LYS A 550 -18.20 -3.67 11.94
N PRO A 551 -19.20 -2.94 11.40
CA PRO A 551 -19.96 -3.41 10.24
C PRO A 551 -19.09 -3.59 8.99
N ALA A 552 -18.22 -2.63 8.70
CA ALA A 552 -17.31 -2.68 7.56
C ALA A 552 -16.27 -3.80 7.71
N LEU A 553 -15.73 -3.97 8.92
CA LEU A 553 -14.77 -5.02 9.24
C LEU A 553 -15.41 -6.42 9.17
N ARG A 554 -16.65 -6.55 9.65
CA ARG A 554 -17.45 -7.76 9.52
C ARG A 554 -17.64 -8.16 8.05
N PHE A 555 -18.02 -7.20 7.22
CA PHE A 555 -18.19 -7.39 5.78
C PHE A 555 -16.89 -7.82 5.11
N LEU A 556 -15.79 -7.11 5.40
CA LEU A 556 -14.47 -7.40 4.85
C LEU A 556 -13.95 -8.81 5.22
N LEU A 557 -14.09 -9.19 6.49
CA LEU A 557 -13.69 -10.52 6.95
C LEU A 557 -14.59 -11.63 6.41
N SER A 558 -15.89 -11.35 6.19
CA SER A 558 -16.78 -12.30 5.51
C SER A 558 -16.33 -12.59 4.08
N ASP A 559 -15.94 -11.56 3.32
CA ASP A 559 -15.46 -11.70 1.93
C ASP A 559 -14.13 -12.43 1.89
N LEU A 560 -13.17 -12.00 2.71
CA LEU A 560 -11.86 -12.63 2.82
C LEU A 560 -11.96 -14.13 3.12
N LEU A 561 -12.87 -14.54 4.01
CA LEU A 561 -13.04 -15.93 4.44
C LEU A 561 -14.17 -16.66 3.71
N GLN A 562 -14.71 -16.08 2.64
CA GLN A 562 -15.81 -16.68 1.90
C GLN A 562 -15.37 -17.93 1.13
N HIS A 563 -14.24 -17.83 0.42
CA HIS A 563 -13.57 -18.91 -0.29
C HIS A 563 -12.15 -19.03 0.28
N PRO A 564 -11.99 -19.73 1.42
CA PRO A 564 -10.72 -19.78 2.13
C PRO A 564 -9.61 -20.49 1.35
N ASP A 565 -9.97 -21.44 0.49
CA ASP A 565 -9.11 -22.18 -0.41
C ASP A 565 -8.60 -21.37 -1.61
N GLN A 566 -9.29 -20.28 -1.97
CA GLN A 566 -8.92 -19.43 -3.10
C GLN A 566 -8.13 -18.22 -2.63
N ILE A 567 -7.10 -17.81 -3.37
CA ILE A 567 -6.29 -16.63 -3.05
C ILE A 567 -6.52 -15.57 -4.11
N ALA A 568 -6.85 -14.35 -3.69
CA ALA A 568 -6.99 -13.21 -4.58
C ALA A 568 -5.99 -12.10 -4.27
N ALA A 569 -5.57 -11.34 -5.29
CA ALA A 569 -4.70 -10.18 -5.11
C ALA A 569 -5.27 -9.12 -4.13
N SER A 570 -6.60 -9.10 -3.95
CA SER A 570 -7.27 -8.21 -2.98
C SER A 570 -7.09 -8.65 -1.52
N ASP A 571 -6.72 -9.90 -1.23
CA ASP A 571 -6.66 -10.43 0.14
C ASP A 571 -5.60 -9.68 0.96
N ARG A 572 -4.47 -9.30 0.34
CA ARG A 572 -3.48 -8.40 0.96
C ARG A 572 -4.11 -7.08 1.40
N ASN A 573 -4.91 -6.46 0.53
CA ASN A 573 -5.57 -5.19 0.83
C ASN A 573 -6.63 -5.35 1.92
N ALA A 574 -7.32 -6.50 1.96
CA ALA A 574 -8.28 -6.81 3.01
C ALA A 574 -7.58 -6.88 4.38
N PHE A 575 -6.47 -7.62 4.51
CA PHE A 575 -5.70 -7.67 5.75
C PHE A 575 -5.15 -6.31 6.18
N PHE A 576 -4.66 -5.51 5.21
CA PHE A 576 -4.18 -4.16 5.47
C PHE A 576 -5.29 -3.24 5.99
N LEU A 577 -6.45 -3.19 5.32
CA LEU A 577 -7.60 -2.38 5.74
C LEU A 577 -8.17 -2.86 7.07
N ALA A 578 -8.23 -4.18 7.29
CA ALA A 578 -8.65 -4.75 8.56
C ALA A 578 -7.72 -4.31 9.69
N THR A 579 -6.39 -4.36 9.47
CA THR A 579 -5.38 -3.82 10.39
C THR A 579 -5.57 -2.33 10.67
N LEU A 580 -5.95 -1.56 9.64
CA LEU A 580 -6.27 -0.16 9.80
C LEU A 580 -7.49 0.04 10.72
N MET A 581 -8.53 -0.75 10.59
CA MET A 581 -9.74 -0.62 11.44
C MET A 581 -9.49 -0.93 12.92
N LEU A 582 -8.38 -1.58 13.30
CA LEU A 582 -8.08 -1.92 14.70
C LEU A 582 -7.56 -0.77 15.57
N ARG A 583 -7.18 0.40 15.01
CA ARG A 583 -6.53 1.47 15.80
C ARG A 583 -7.50 2.58 16.25
N THR A 584 -7.20 3.24 17.38
CA THR A 584 -8.04 4.30 17.97
C THR A 584 -7.87 5.69 17.35
N HIS A 585 -6.69 6.03 16.82
CA HIS A 585 -6.40 7.35 16.27
C HIS A 585 -5.72 7.28 14.91
N ASN A 586 -6.24 8.09 13.98
CA ASN A 586 -5.82 8.10 12.58
C ASN A 586 -4.81 9.20 12.24
N ARG A 587 -4.44 10.07 13.19
CA ARG A 587 -3.55 11.21 12.90
C ARG A 587 -2.12 10.82 12.52
N GLU A 588 -1.72 9.56 12.69
CA GLU A 588 -0.46 9.01 12.18
C GLU A 588 -0.57 8.44 10.74
N ARG A 589 -1.75 8.51 10.08
CA ARG A 589 -2.11 7.67 8.91
C ARG A 589 -2.00 8.32 7.52
N MET A 590 -1.59 9.57 7.40
CA MET A 590 -1.42 10.22 6.09
C MET A 590 0.03 10.51 5.71
N SER A 591 1.00 10.02 6.50
CA SER A 591 2.42 10.05 6.17
C SER A 591 2.82 8.73 5.51
N ASP A 592 2.39 8.53 4.26
CA ASP A 592 2.77 7.47 3.31
C ASP A 592 2.64 6.00 3.76
N HIS A 593 2.52 5.12 2.77
CA HIS A 593 2.43 3.67 2.87
C HIS A 593 3.71 2.98 3.40
N HIS A 594 4.51 3.67 4.21
CA HIS A 594 5.82 3.22 4.70
C HIS A 594 5.85 2.87 6.18
N LEU A 595 4.70 2.65 6.84
CA LEU A 595 4.74 2.04 8.17
C LEU A 595 5.40 0.67 8.04
N THR A 596 6.59 0.55 8.62
CA THR A 596 7.28 -0.73 8.72
C THR A 596 6.43 -1.65 9.59
N SER A 597 6.58 -2.97 9.44
CA SER A 597 5.92 -3.94 10.34
C SER A 597 6.19 -3.63 11.81
N GLU A 598 7.33 -3.01 12.09
CA GLU A 598 7.75 -2.53 13.40
C GLU A 598 6.93 -1.35 13.91
N ASP A 599 6.66 -0.35 13.06
CA ASP A 599 5.82 0.79 13.41
C ASP A 599 4.38 0.34 13.69
N VAL A 600 3.94 -0.71 13.00
CA VAL A 600 2.61 -1.30 13.22
C VAL A 600 2.55 -2.10 14.52
N LEU A 601 3.54 -2.96 14.79
CA LEU A 601 3.52 -3.88 15.93
C LEU A 601 3.99 -3.24 17.25
N ALA A 602 4.67 -2.09 17.20
CA ALA A 602 5.02 -1.31 18.39
C ALA A 602 3.80 -0.65 19.06
N VAL A 603 2.64 -0.60 18.39
CA VAL A 603 1.42 0.02 18.90
C VAL A 603 0.78 -0.83 19.99
N ARG A 604 1.06 -0.49 21.27
CA ARG A 604 0.37 -1.08 22.43
C ARG A 604 -0.80 -0.24 22.96
N LYS A 605 -0.71 1.09 22.87
CA LYS A 605 -1.69 2.03 23.48
C LYS A 605 -2.74 2.60 22.53
N ASN A 606 -2.57 2.43 21.21
CA ASN A 606 -3.46 3.01 20.20
C ASN A 606 -4.33 1.96 19.49
N LEU A 607 -4.62 0.82 20.12
CA LEU A 607 -5.57 -0.16 19.60
C LEU A 607 -6.94 0.02 20.23
N ASN A 608 -7.98 -0.08 19.41
CA ASN A 608 -9.35 -0.08 19.89
C ASN A 608 -9.65 -1.48 20.42
N HIS A 609 -9.52 -1.66 21.74
CA HIS A 609 -9.69 -2.95 22.40
C HIS A 609 -11.07 -3.55 22.14
N GLU A 610 -12.12 -2.74 22.09
CA GLU A 610 -13.48 -3.22 21.81
C GLU A 610 -13.60 -3.82 20.39
N VAL A 611 -12.94 -3.21 19.41
CA VAL A 611 -12.89 -3.73 18.03
C VAL A 611 -11.98 -4.96 17.96
N VAL A 612 -10.83 -4.94 18.63
CA VAL A 612 -9.90 -6.07 18.69
C VAL A 612 -10.57 -7.31 19.29
N ASP A 613 -11.26 -7.16 20.42
CA ASP A 613 -11.97 -8.26 21.10
C ASP A 613 -13.12 -8.80 20.22
N TYR A 614 -13.85 -7.90 19.55
CA TYR A 614 -14.86 -8.29 18.56
C TYR A 614 -14.27 -9.14 17.44
N VAL A 615 -13.14 -8.73 16.87
CA VAL A 615 -12.47 -9.43 15.77
C VAL A 615 -11.90 -10.76 16.24
N ALA A 616 -11.23 -10.80 17.39
CA ALA A 616 -10.69 -12.03 17.96
C ALA A 616 -11.81 -13.08 18.16
N GLY A 617 -12.93 -12.66 18.77
CA GLY A 617 -14.09 -13.52 18.93
C GLY A 617 -14.74 -13.94 17.61
N ARG A 618 -14.65 -13.13 16.55
CA ARG A 618 -15.12 -13.50 15.21
C ARG A 618 -14.19 -14.54 14.55
N LEU A 619 -12.88 -14.31 14.57
CA LEU A 619 -11.90 -15.24 14.00
C LEU A 619 -11.94 -16.59 14.70
N ASP A 620 -12.19 -16.62 16.01
CA ASP A 620 -12.36 -17.85 16.78
C ASP A 620 -13.62 -18.65 16.39
N LYS A 621 -14.66 -17.99 15.85
CA LYS A 621 -15.84 -18.67 15.29
C LYS A 621 -15.60 -19.19 13.87
N ASP A 622 -14.66 -18.58 13.14
CA ASP A 622 -14.27 -18.91 11.77
C ASP A 622 -12.90 -19.59 11.69
N ARG A 623 -12.51 -20.27 12.78
CA ARG A 623 -11.18 -20.85 12.97
C ARG A 623 -10.70 -21.64 11.75
N ASP A 624 -11.48 -22.62 11.33
CA ASP A 624 -11.09 -23.56 10.28
C ASP A 624 -10.90 -22.83 8.94
N ARG A 625 -11.75 -21.86 8.63
CA ARG A 625 -11.65 -21.08 7.39
C ARG A 625 -10.45 -20.16 7.37
N LEU A 626 -10.13 -19.52 8.49
CA LEU A 626 -8.92 -18.72 8.60
C LEU A 626 -7.67 -19.60 8.47
N GLN A 627 -7.66 -20.78 9.10
CA GLN A 627 -6.56 -21.74 8.98
C GLN A 627 -6.42 -22.26 7.55
N THR A 628 -7.52 -22.61 6.88
CA THR A 628 -7.53 -22.99 5.47
C THR A 628 -7.02 -21.85 4.58
N LYS A 629 -7.40 -20.59 4.83
CA LYS A 629 -6.88 -19.42 4.10
C LYS A 629 -5.37 -19.27 4.26
N PHE A 630 -4.87 -19.39 5.48
CA PHE A 630 -3.44 -19.31 5.74
C PHE A 630 -2.68 -20.47 5.09
N SER A 631 -3.22 -21.69 5.17
CA SER A 631 -2.66 -22.88 4.53
C SER A 631 -2.65 -22.75 3.01
N ALA A 632 -3.72 -22.21 2.40
CA ALA A 632 -3.78 -21.94 0.97
C ALA A 632 -2.67 -20.96 0.56
N ILE A 633 -2.54 -19.83 1.28
CA ILE A 633 -1.47 -18.83 1.02
C ILE A 633 -0.08 -19.49 1.09
N ARG A 634 0.18 -20.30 2.11
CA ARG A 634 1.45 -21.01 2.26
C ARG A 634 1.68 -22.05 1.16
N THR A 635 0.65 -22.82 0.82
CA THR A 635 0.71 -23.79 -0.29
C THR A 635 1.03 -23.10 -1.61
N ALA A 636 0.44 -21.92 -1.88
CA ALA A 636 0.76 -21.14 -3.06
C ALA A 636 2.19 -20.55 -3.03
N LEU A 637 2.71 -20.19 -1.85
CA LEU A 637 4.12 -19.78 -1.69
C LEU A 637 5.08 -20.91 -2.09
N HIS A 638 4.80 -22.16 -1.69
CA HIS A 638 5.59 -23.32 -2.12
C HIS A 638 5.42 -23.63 -3.62
N GLY A 639 4.20 -23.50 -4.15
CA GLY A 639 3.85 -23.87 -5.51
C GLY A 639 4.29 -22.88 -6.59
N THR A 640 4.43 -21.58 -6.27
CA THR A 640 4.78 -20.53 -7.25
C THR A 640 6.22 -20.62 -7.80
N GLY A 641 7.05 -21.53 -7.26
CA GLY A 641 8.34 -21.89 -7.83
C GLY A 641 8.30 -23.05 -8.84
N VAL A 642 7.14 -23.67 -9.11
CA VAL A 642 6.96 -24.71 -10.14
C VAL A 642 6.25 -24.06 -11.32
N ASP A 643 6.89 -24.07 -12.49
CA ASP A 643 6.34 -23.60 -13.77
C ASP A 643 4.96 -24.23 -14.04
N THR A 644 3.90 -23.56 -13.59
CA THR A 644 2.53 -23.92 -13.91
C THR A 644 2.11 -23.03 -15.06
N LYS A 645 2.19 -23.59 -16.28
CA LYS A 645 1.57 -23.03 -17.49
C LYS A 645 0.18 -22.51 -17.14
N ALA A 646 -0.06 -21.23 -17.41
CA ALA A 646 -1.27 -20.53 -17.03
C ALA A 646 -2.44 -21.20 -17.73
N SER A 647 -3.45 -21.57 -16.95
CA SER A 647 -4.80 -21.64 -17.51
C SER A 647 -5.31 -20.20 -17.62
N ASP A 648 -5.95 -19.92 -18.76
CA ASP A 648 -6.39 -18.60 -19.21
C ASP A 648 -7.01 -17.70 -18.13
N GLY A 649 -6.55 -16.44 -18.06
CA GLY A 649 -7.29 -15.31 -17.46
C GLY A 649 -7.07 -14.95 -15.98
N ALA A 650 -6.35 -15.75 -15.17
CA ALA A 650 -6.07 -15.40 -13.77
C ALA A 650 -4.75 -14.63 -13.61
N GLU A 651 -4.77 -13.47 -12.94
CA GLU A 651 -3.58 -12.70 -12.59
C GLU A 651 -2.64 -13.58 -11.75
N ARG A 652 -1.51 -14.02 -12.34
CA ARG A 652 -0.52 -14.85 -11.64
C ARG A 652 0.10 -14.06 -10.49
N LEU A 653 -0.13 -14.52 -9.26
CA LEU A 653 0.50 -13.94 -8.09
C LEU A 653 1.97 -14.35 -8.04
N THR A 654 2.87 -13.37 -7.94
CA THR A 654 4.31 -13.61 -7.78
C THR A 654 4.62 -14.05 -6.34
N PHE A 655 5.75 -14.71 -6.13
CA PHE A 655 6.23 -15.04 -4.79
C PHE A 655 6.29 -13.81 -3.88
N SER A 656 6.81 -12.68 -4.39
CA SER A 656 6.83 -11.42 -3.64
C SER A 656 5.44 -10.92 -3.25
N ALA A 657 4.44 -11.07 -4.13
CA ALA A 657 3.06 -10.66 -3.84
C ALA A 657 2.42 -11.55 -2.77
N LEU A 658 2.65 -12.87 -2.83
CA LEU A 658 2.19 -13.82 -1.83
C LEU A 658 2.89 -13.62 -0.48
N LEU A 659 4.19 -13.35 -0.48
CA LEU A 659 4.95 -13.08 0.74
C LEU A 659 4.46 -11.79 1.40
N ALA A 660 4.20 -10.74 0.61
CA ALA A 660 3.59 -9.52 1.09
C ALA A 660 2.15 -9.74 1.63
N MET A 661 1.39 -10.66 1.06
CA MET A 661 0.05 -11.02 1.54
C MET A 661 0.11 -11.76 2.88
N GLU A 662 0.94 -12.80 3.01
CA GLU A 662 1.14 -13.51 4.27
C GLU A 662 1.66 -12.53 5.34
N ARG A 663 2.54 -11.59 4.95
CA ARG A 663 3.04 -10.54 5.86
C ARG A 663 1.90 -9.71 6.46
N GLU A 664 0.99 -9.19 5.64
CA GLU A 664 -0.17 -8.42 6.13
C GLU A 664 -1.11 -9.27 6.99
N CYS A 665 -1.28 -10.55 6.64
CA CYS A 665 -2.04 -11.51 7.46
C CYS A 665 -1.41 -11.68 8.85
N LEU A 666 -0.11 -11.95 8.93
CA LEU A 666 0.59 -12.14 10.21
C LEU A 666 0.59 -10.86 11.06
N ILE A 667 0.72 -9.68 10.44
CA ILE A 667 0.59 -8.40 11.15
C ILE A 667 -0.80 -8.25 11.76
N PHE A 668 -1.85 -8.50 10.96
CA PHE A 668 -3.23 -8.43 11.41
C PHE A 668 -3.46 -9.36 12.61
N LEU A 669 -3.09 -10.64 12.47
CA LEU A 669 -3.26 -11.65 13.52
C LEU A 669 -2.45 -11.34 14.78
N SER A 670 -1.25 -10.76 14.63
CA SER A 670 -0.43 -10.32 15.75
C SER A 670 -1.09 -9.22 16.58
N LEU A 671 -1.85 -8.32 15.94
CA LEU A 671 -2.56 -7.24 16.64
C LEU A 671 -3.86 -7.72 17.28
N VAL A 672 -4.60 -8.61 16.58
CA VAL A 672 -5.88 -9.15 17.05
C VAL A 672 -5.69 -10.07 18.26
N GLY A 673 -4.77 -11.03 18.18
CA GLY A 673 -4.67 -12.10 19.17
C GLY A 673 -5.89 -13.05 19.12
N GLY A 674 -6.22 -13.69 20.24
CA GLY A 674 -7.24 -14.75 20.29
C GLY A 674 -6.65 -16.14 19.99
N LYS A 675 -7.47 -17.19 20.15
CA LYS A 675 -7.00 -18.59 20.09
C LYS A 675 -6.56 -18.98 18.67
N THR A 676 -7.31 -18.54 17.67
CA THR A 676 -7.07 -18.85 16.26
C THR A 676 -5.85 -18.12 15.73
N SER A 677 -5.75 -16.82 15.99
CA SER A 677 -4.56 -16.03 15.62
C SER A 677 -3.31 -16.59 16.28
N HIS A 678 -3.40 -16.99 17.55
CA HIS A 678 -2.30 -17.67 18.26
C HIS A 678 -1.89 -18.96 17.55
N ALA A 679 -2.84 -19.82 17.18
CA ALA A 679 -2.55 -21.06 16.46
C ALA A 679 -1.82 -20.83 15.13
N VAL A 680 -2.23 -19.81 14.36
CA VAL A 680 -1.56 -19.43 13.10
C VAL A 680 -0.15 -18.89 13.36
N LEU A 681 0.02 -18.01 14.35
CA LEU A 681 1.33 -17.46 14.72
C LEU A 681 2.28 -18.54 15.25
N HIS A 682 1.77 -19.51 16.00
CA HIS A 682 2.52 -20.67 16.48
C HIS A 682 3.03 -21.52 15.31
N ALA A 683 2.15 -21.89 14.37
CA ALA A 683 2.54 -22.64 13.18
C ALA A 683 3.50 -21.85 12.27
N ALA A 684 3.37 -20.52 12.24
CA ALA A 684 4.32 -19.65 11.54
C ALA A 684 5.69 -19.60 12.25
N LEU A 685 5.72 -19.65 13.59
CA LEU A 685 6.97 -19.69 14.36
C LEU A 685 7.68 -21.03 14.21
N GLU A 686 6.92 -22.12 14.23
CA GLU A 686 7.46 -23.47 13.99
C GLU A 686 8.11 -23.56 12.62
N TYR A 687 7.47 -23.01 11.60
CA TYR A 687 7.97 -23.03 10.23
C TYR A 687 9.15 -22.07 10.00
N TYR A 688 8.97 -20.77 10.26
CA TYR A 688 10.04 -19.78 10.02
C TYR A 688 11.14 -19.80 11.08
N GLY A 689 10.90 -20.39 12.24
CA GLY A 689 11.91 -20.54 13.29
C GLY A 689 12.83 -21.73 13.08
N ASP A 690 12.52 -22.63 12.15
CA ASP A 690 13.37 -23.77 11.83
C ASP A 690 14.35 -23.39 10.71
N PRO A 691 15.68 -23.33 10.98
CA PRO A 691 16.66 -23.07 9.93
C PRO A 691 16.67 -24.14 8.83
N HIS A 692 16.09 -25.32 9.08
CA HIS A 692 15.99 -26.42 8.11
C HIS A 692 14.71 -26.40 7.28
N ALA A 693 13.83 -25.40 7.46
CA ALA A 693 12.67 -25.24 6.62
C ALA A 693 13.08 -25.08 5.14
N ASP A 694 12.31 -25.70 4.26
CA ASP A 694 12.55 -25.70 2.81
C ASP A 694 12.69 -24.28 2.23
N VAL A 695 11.95 -23.31 2.77
CA VAL A 695 12.01 -21.91 2.35
C VAL A 695 13.39 -21.26 2.45
N TYR A 696 14.29 -21.78 3.30
CA TYR A 696 15.65 -21.26 3.48
C TYR A 696 16.69 -21.95 2.61
N HIS A 697 16.39 -23.14 2.11
CA HIS A 697 17.34 -23.98 1.38
C HIS A 697 17.00 -24.13 -0.10
N ASP A 698 15.84 -23.66 -0.51
CA ASP A 698 15.44 -23.64 -1.91
C ASP A 698 16.00 -22.40 -2.63
N ASP A 699 16.87 -22.64 -3.61
CA ASP A 699 17.54 -21.60 -4.42
C ASP A 699 16.55 -20.62 -5.06
N ARG A 700 15.31 -21.04 -5.33
CA ARG A 700 14.25 -20.18 -5.88
C ARG A 700 13.91 -19.02 -4.95
N PHE A 701 14.14 -19.19 -3.64
CA PHE A 701 13.82 -18.19 -2.62
C PHE A 701 15.05 -17.46 -2.07
N GLY A 702 16.26 -17.76 -2.56
CA GLY A 702 17.52 -17.14 -2.10
C GLY A 702 17.47 -15.60 -2.11
N GLY A 703 16.92 -15.01 -3.18
CA GLY A 703 16.74 -13.55 -3.29
C GLY A 703 15.76 -12.93 -2.29
N TYR A 704 15.04 -13.74 -1.52
CA TYR A 704 14.02 -13.32 -0.56
C TYR A 704 14.36 -13.63 0.90
N LEU A 705 15.55 -14.19 1.19
CA LEU A 705 15.97 -14.56 2.55
C LEU A 705 15.85 -13.41 3.55
N ALA A 706 16.22 -12.18 3.17
CA ALA A 706 16.06 -11.00 4.02
C ALA A 706 14.58 -10.68 4.32
N ALA A 707 13.67 -10.91 3.36
CA ALA A 707 12.23 -10.70 3.54
C ALA A 707 11.60 -11.81 4.40
N LEU A 708 12.11 -13.04 4.31
CA LEU A 708 11.71 -14.15 5.18
C LEU A 708 12.13 -13.90 6.63
N MET A 709 13.30 -13.27 6.86
CA MET A 709 13.68 -12.80 8.20
C MET A 709 12.73 -11.71 8.73
N ASP A 710 12.26 -10.80 7.88
CA ASP A 710 11.20 -9.86 8.26
C ASP A 710 9.89 -10.56 8.65
N GLN A 711 9.56 -11.66 7.99
CA GLN A 711 8.40 -12.50 8.33
C GLN A 711 8.55 -13.14 9.70
N LEU A 712 9.69 -13.80 9.97
CA LEU A 712 9.99 -14.39 11.28
C LEU A 712 9.95 -13.33 12.39
N ARG A 713 10.49 -12.14 12.13
CA ARG A 713 10.46 -11.02 13.08
C ARG A 713 9.03 -10.61 13.44
N ILE A 714 8.12 -10.51 12.46
CA ILE A 714 6.70 -10.23 12.70
C ILE A 714 6.09 -11.31 13.60
N VAL A 715 6.39 -12.59 13.31
CA VAL A 715 5.92 -13.72 14.11
C VAL A 715 6.41 -13.63 15.55
N LEU A 716 7.71 -13.40 15.76
CA LEU A 716 8.31 -13.25 17.10
C LEU A 716 7.62 -12.12 17.89
N ARG A 717 7.31 -11.00 17.24
CA ARG A 717 6.57 -9.89 17.85
C ARG A 717 5.13 -10.27 18.19
N GLY A 718 4.44 -10.99 17.31
CA GLY A 718 3.09 -11.52 17.54
C GLY A 718 3.04 -12.49 18.71
N VAL A 719 3.99 -13.43 18.77
CA VAL A 719 4.15 -14.40 19.85
C VAL A 719 4.56 -13.71 21.17
N ALA A 720 5.44 -12.71 21.14
CA ALA A 720 5.77 -11.91 22.32
C ALA A 720 4.53 -11.23 22.93
N ARG A 721 3.51 -10.93 22.10
CA ARG A 721 2.28 -10.24 22.52
C ARG A 721 1.17 -11.19 22.97
N SER A 722 0.98 -12.30 22.26
CA SER A 722 -0.18 -13.20 22.44
C SER A 722 0.21 -14.64 22.79
N GLY A 723 1.50 -14.93 22.83
CA GLY A 723 2.04 -16.27 23.08
C GLY A 723 1.70 -16.84 24.45
N GLN A 724 1.76 -18.17 24.52
CA GLN A 724 1.42 -19.05 25.63
C GLN A 724 2.66 -19.83 26.09
N ALA A 725 2.56 -20.52 27.23
CA ALA A 725 3.65 -21.31 27.79
C ALA A 725 4.25 -22.34 26.81
N LYS A 726 3.41 -22.97 25.97
CA LYS A 726 3.85 -23.94 24.95
C LYS A 726 4.77 -23.35 23.87
N ASP A 727 4.76 -22.04 23.67
CA ASP A 727 5.63 -21.38 22.69
C ASP A 727 7.07 -21.21 23.20
N LEU A 728 7.28 -21.32 24.52
CA LEU A 728 8.60 -21.15 25.12
C LEU A 728 9.60 -22.18 24.62
N ASP A 729 9.15 -23.41 24.33
CA ASP A 729 10.04 -24.46 23.83
C ASP A 729 10.47 -24.18 22.39
N LEU A 730 9.57 -23.66 21.54
CA LEU A 730 9.93 -23.22 20.19
C LEU A 730 10.90 -22.03 20.22
N LEU A 731 10.66 -21.05 21.09
CA LEU A 731 11.55 -19.89 21.22
C LEU A 731 12.94 -20.28 21.72
N LYS A 732 13.04 -21.24 22.66
CA LYS A 732 14.33 -21.77 23.12
C LYS A 732 15.04 -22.56 22.03
N LYS A 733 14.31 -23.37 21.25
CA LYS A 733 14.88 -24.07 20.09
C LYS A 733 15.46 -23.08 19.08
N LEU A 734 14.73 -22.00 18.77
CA LEU A 734 15.20 -20.93 17.90
C LEU A 734 16.42 -20.18 18.47
N GLU A 735 16.47 -19.97 19.79
CA GLU A 735 17.65 -19.40 20.46
C GLU A 735 18.88 -20.31 20.31
N GLN A 736 18.69 -21.63 20.43
CA GLN A 736 19.75 -22.62 20.27
C GLN A 736 20.22 -22.76 18.81
N SER A 737 19.32 -22.58 17.84
CA SER A 737 19.60 -22.65 16.40
C SER A 737 19.99 -21.31 15.78
N ALA A 738 20.15 -20.25 16.58
CA ALA A 738 20.46 -18.90 16.12
C ALA A 738 21.73 -18.83 15.25
N SER A 739 22.77 -19.59 15.60
CA SER A 739 24.01 -19.68 14.80
C SER A 739 23.76 -20.31 13.43
N SER A 740 22.99 -21.40 13.40
CA SER A 740 22.59 -22.08 12.16
C SER A 740 21.76 -21.16 11.25
N MET A 741 20.83 -20.40 11.82
CA MET A 741 20.02 -19.42 11.10
C MET A 741 20.88 -18.31 10.47
N MET A 742 21.89 -17.82 11.18
CA MET A 742 22.83 -16.81 10.66
C MET A 742 23.77 -17.36 9.58
N SER A 743 24.02 -18.67 9.56
CA SER A 743 24.90 -19.33 8.58
C SER A 743 24.21 -19.79 7.28
N ILE A 744 22.90 -19.56 7.14
CA ILE A 744 22.14 -19.94 5.93
C ILE A 744 22.69 -19.25 4.68
N ASP A 745 23.06 -17.97 4.79
CA ASP A 745 23.67 -17.19 3.71
C ASP A 745 24.84 -16.37 4.25
N ALA A 746 25.92 -16.29 3.48
CA ALA A 746 27.10 -15.52 3.77
C ALA A 746 26.97 -14.03 3.41
N ASP A 747 25.88 -13.63 2.74
CA ASP A 747 25.57 -12.23 2.44
C ASP A 747 25.49 -11.40 3.73
N PRO A 748 26.37 -10.39 3.91
CA PRO A 748 26.35 -9.51 5.07
C PRO A 748 24.99 -8.86 5.34
N ALA A 749 24.21 -8.56 4.29
CA ALA A 749 22.88 -7.97 4.45
C ALA A 749 21.89 -8.96 5.09
N TYR A 750 21.92 -10.23 4.67
CA TYR A 750 21.16 -11.30 5.31
C TYR A 750 21.60 -11.52 6.75
N THR A 751 22.91 -11.70 6.99
CA THR A 751 23.42 -11.97 8.34
C THR A 751 23.04 -10.87 9.32
N GLN A 752 23.17 -9.60 8.91
CA GLN A 752 22.74 -8.46 9.72
C GLN A 752 21.23 -8.52 10.04
N LYS A 753 20.41 -8.90 9.06
CA LYS A 753 18.95 -9.00 9.21
C LYS A 753 18.54 -10.16 10.11
N ALA A 754 19.17 -11.32 9.96
CA ALA A 754 18.98 -12.48 10.83
C ALA A 754 19.35 -12.13 12.27
N GLN A 755 20.50 -11.48 12.49
CA GLN A 755 20.92 -11.02 13.81
C GLN A 755 19.90 -10.06 14.45
N GLN A 756 19.43 -9.05 13.71
CA GLN A 756 18.40 -8.12 14.19
C GLN A 756 17.07 -8.81 14.53
N THR A 757 16.72 -9.86 13.78
CA THR A 757 15.51 -10.64 14.00
C THR A 757 15.63 -11.48 15.27
N LEU A 758 16.74 -12.21 15.42
CA LEU A 758 16.99 -13.11 16.56
C LEU A 758 17.13 -12.36 17.90
N GLN A 759 17.51 -11.07 17.88
CA GLN A 759 17.48 -10.22 19.08
C GLN A 759 16.09 -10.12 19.74
N TRP A 760 15.00 -10.46 19.03
CA TRP A 760 13.63 -10.48 19.57
C TRP A 760 13.24 -11.74 20.32
N VAL A 761 14.02 -12.82 20.25
CA VAL A 761 13.71 -14.10 20.90
C VAL A 761 13.68 -13.95 22.43
N ALA A 762 14.75 -13.43 23.04
CA ALA A 762 14.80 -13.25 24.49
C ALA A 762 13.74 -12.27 25.02
N PRO A 763 13.47 -11.10 24.38
CA PRO A 763 12.30 -10.27 24.70
C PRO A 763 10.97 -11.02 24.62
N ALA A 764 10.75 -11.88 23.63
CA ALA A 764 9.53 -12.67 23.50
C ALA A 764 9.36 -13.67 24.64
N ILE A 765 10.42 -14.41 24.99
CA ILE A 765 10.46 -15.34 26.13
C ILE A 765 10.09 -14.61 27.42
N ARG A 766 10.75 -13.48 27.72
CA ARG A 766 10.44 -12.67 28.92
C ARG A 766 9.00 -12.18 28.95
N ALA A 767 8.49 -11.70 27.82
CA ALA A 767 7.12 -11.18 27.73
C ALA A 767 6.05 -12.26 27.94
N ILE A 768 6.35 -13.52 27.60
CA ILE A 768 5.50 -14.67 27.91
C ILE A 768 5.65 -14.99 29.40
N GLN A 769 6.86 -15.21 29.90
CA GLN A 769 7.10 -15.58 31.31
C GLN A 769 6.43 -14.61 32.30
N VAL A 770 6.54 -13.29 32.08
CA VAL A 770 5.92 -12.27 32.94
C VAL A 770 4.38 -12.35 32.96
N ARG A 771 3.74 -12.87 31.89
CA ARG A 771 2.28 -13.05 31.85
C ARG A 771 1.80 -14.32 32.56
N TRP A 772 2.71 -15.26 32.83
CA TRP A 772 2.41 -16.56 33.45
C TRP A 772 2.99 -16.72 34.86
N GLN A 773 3.69 -15.70 35.36
CA GLN A 773 3.97 -15.45 36.77
C GLN A 773 2.82 -14.65 37.36
#